data_AF-A0A8J8WEE7-F1
#
_entry.id   AF-A0A8J8WEE7-F1
#
_cell.length_a   1.000
_cell.length_b   1.000
_cell.length_c   1.000
_cell.angle_alpha   90.00
_cell.angle_beta   90.00
_cell.angle_gamma   90.00
#
_symmetry.space_group_name_H-M   'P 1'
#
loop_
_entity.id
_entity.type
_entity.pdbx_description
1 polymer ?
#
loop_
_entity_poly.entity_id
_entity_poly.type
_entity_poly.pdbx_seq_one_letter_code
_entity_poly.pdbx_strand_id
1 'polypeptide(L)'
;MLSTIVVGDDVRKVSLLISNGCTVQPVKGSAQSALQMAVINDRPRILNLLLAAGADLTFCINGRNLLQQAWCSFNVTSGVLCSLTKAFVSRLRAEKNRMIASSNEICAEIDSILQILEGDKSWAASWTTDDPVHLTTLMAMAAQANCPITATFLHQAGAWCYFSRSHSSPLHAALRAQHWNLAESFVRDLEGCIYIPDGKGHFPVDMMPTEYKNKLKEMMYHRELQKLESLLKSQKDPSRKDEVETVLRLQQQMFLKSDHERPNCKTLLLVVRHGLLHLTHLLLKNGELSVNAVLDNTSGSTALHEAASHGKSACAALLISNKADPLHPDKYGQTSLHLAAMFGHADTFCLMTQFIDKNIEIPCRAETTASQAKDNFRVYVKYYSKCGDAARDTLTMIDQQEEKQILKRILRIINRNDLLLAAKEANINFDRGEAKQVKEIVVREMREIMKSVGTQNPVYKGSLHLVGSSQDGSKLYAPDEYDFNLEISLPESDLTIVVKTNECGENNATEPQLNLIVESYTNVLEGNRFMTNFYDAIKDHLDSHKLQDKRLSIVPPGLITTKVGVGLAMAWQGEEYPLLLVGVDVVPVLNVPWNDKITKPFLAHKHLDIDTSNMHISNVTDGSWRCSFAKIETIVLKTLQSDERLVYLASKTLLSCLKTEPWMPQELKAFRTWWCTRQWQIPVPKVFCLKNSFLELLERKRNEKCHWPEKDVMIYIQEVFNNMCSKTQKPKLTHAYFGGQCEAPTKSIGADTIINCFQWE
;
A
#
# COMPACT_ATOMS: atom_id res chain seq x y z
N MET A 1 18.19 -24.78 -12.66
CA MET A 1 18.53 -25.49 -13.92
C MET A 1 17.28 -25.82 -14.71
N LEU A 2 16.36 -26.65 -14.19
CA LEU A 2 15.10 -26.98 -14.87
C LEU A 2 14.28 -25.73 -15.25
N SER A 3 14.06 -24.80 -14.31
CA SER A 3 13.34 -23.53 -14.54
C SER A 3 13.93 -22.66 -15.65
N THR A 4 15.26 -22.62 -15.78
CA THR A 4 15.97 -21.86 -16.83
C THR A 4 15.77 -22.48 -18.21
N ILE A 5 15.76 -23.81 -18.30
CA ILE A 5 15.65 -24.56 -19.56
C ILE A 5 14.21 -24.52 -20.09
N VAL A 6 13.21 -24.49 -19.21
CA VAL A 6 11.80 -24.36 -19.58
C VAL A 6 11.52 -23.11 -20.42
N VAL A 7 12.29 -22.03 -20.23
CA VAL A 7 12.16 -20.79 -21.03
C VAL A 7 12.41 -21.05 -22.52
N GLY A 8 13.35 -21.93 -22.84
CA GLY A 8 13.83 -22.18 -24.21
C GLY A 8 13.02 -23.18 -25.04
N ASP A 9 11.85 -23.62 -24.58
CA ASP A 9 10.99 -24.65 -25.22
C ASP A 9 11.68 -25.99 -25.58
N ASP A 10 12.83 -26.30 -24.96
CA ASP A 10 13.59 -27.52 -25.26
C ASP A 10 13.03 -28.74 -24.52
N VAL A 11 11.94 -29.30 -25.05
CA VAL A 11 11.21 -30.45 -24.48
C VAL A 11 12.14 -31.65 -24.26
N ARG A 12 13.12 -31.89 -25.14
CA ARG A 12 14.05 -33.03 -25.04
C ARG A 12 14.97 -32.90 -23.83
N LYS A 13 15.55 -31.72 -23.62
CA LYS A 13 16.38 -31.46 -22.44
C LYS A 13 15.58 -31.53 -21.15
N VAL A 14 14.36 -30.98 -21.12
CA VAL A 14 13.48 -31.08 -19.95
C VAL A 14 13.15 -32.54 -19.64
N SER A 15 12.78 -33.33 -20.66
CA SER A 15 12.49 -34.76 -20.48
C SER A 15 13.68 -35.54 -19.94
N LEU A 16 14.88 -35.28 -20.46
CA LEU A 16 16.12 -35.92 -20.00
C LEU A 16 16.44 -35.59 -18.53
N LEU A 17 16.21 -34.34 -18.13
CA LEU A 17 16.43 -33.93 -16.75
C LEU A 17 15.46 -34.62 -15.79
N ILE A 18 14.18 -34.70 -16.16
CA ILE A 18 13.17 -35.40 -15.35
C ILE A 18 13.50 -36.90 -15.26
N SER A 19 13.90 -37.55 -16.35
CA SER A 19 14.29 -38.97 -16.32
C SER A 19 15.54 -39.22 -15.47
N ASN A 20 16.43 -38.23 -15.35
CA ASN A 20 17.62 -38.29 -14.49
C ASN A 20 17.32 -37.95 -13.02
N GLY A 21 16.05 -37.91 -12.62
CA GLY A 21 15.65 -37.67 -11.23
C GLY A 21 15.65 -36.19 -10.81
N CYS A 22 15.69 -35.25 -11.77
CA CYS A 22 15.53 -33.84 -11.44
C CYS A 22 14.12 -33.60 -10.89
N THR A 23 14.03 -33.04 -9.69
CA THR A 23 12.75 -32.74 -9.07
C THR A 23 12.01 -31.67 -9.87
N VAL A 24 10.75 -31.96 -10.18
CA VAL A 24 9.83 -31.05 -10.88
C VAL A 24 9.28 -29.98 -9.95
N GLN A 25 9.31 -30.27 -8.64
CA GLN A 25 8.97 -29.33 -7.59
C GLN A 25 9.99 -28.17 -7.55
N PRO A 26 9.55 -26.95 -7.22
CA PRO A 26 10.46 -25.83 -7.01
C PRO A 26 11.50 -26.20 -5.94
N VAL A 27 12.77 -26.21 -6.33
CA VAL A 27 13.90 -26.44 -5.42
C VAL A 27 14.44 -25.09 -4.99
N LYS A 28 14.64 -24.94 -3.66
CA LYS A 28 15.46 -23.89 -3.03
C LYS A 28 15.27 -22.48 -3.61
N GLY A 29 14.30 -21.74 -3.06
CA GLY A 29 14.23 -20.27 -3.21
C GLY A 29 14.13 -19.71 -4.63
N SER A 30 13.94 -20.55 -5.65
CA SER A 30 13.73 -20.05 -7.00
C SER A 30 12.34 -19.41 -7.07
N ALA A 31 12.31 -18.12 -7.40
CA ALA A 31 11.11 -17.31 -7.38
C ALA A 31 9.95 -17.85 -8.23
N GLN A 32 10.25 -18.71 -9.20
CA GLN A 32 9.28 -19.31 -10.10
C GLN A 32 9.55 -20.80 -10.31
N SER A 33 8.52 -21.63 -10.09
CA SER A 33 8.60 -23.07 -10.37
C SER A 33 8.76 -23.32 -11.87
N ALA A 34 9.33 -24.47 -12.24
CA ALA A 34 9.40 -24.89 -13.65
C ALA A 34 8.01 -24.88 -14.31
N LEU A 35 6.97 -25.20 -13.55
CA LEU A 35 5.57 -25.16 -14.00
C LEU A 35 5.10 -23.73 -14.29
N GLN A 36 5.41 -22.77 -13.41
CA GLN A 36 5.08 -21.36 -13.64
C GLN A 36 5.82 -20.79 -14.85
N MET A 37 7.10 -21.11 -15.00
CA MET A 37 7.86 -20.68 -16.18
C MET A 37 7.24 -21.20 -17.46
N ALA A 38 6.72 -22.43 -17.46
CA ALA A 38 6.03 -23.00 -18.61
C ALA A 38 4.71 -22.26 -18.91
N VAL A 39 3.96 -21.87 -17.89
CA VAL A 39 2.72 -21.09 -18.04
C VAL A 39 3.03 -19.68 -18.55
N ILE A 40 3.92 -18.94 -17.87
CA ILE A 40 4.24 -17.53 -18.19
C ILE A 40 4.83 -17.37 -19.60
N ASN A 41 5.62 -18.36 -20.05
CA ASN A 41 6.25 -18.34 -21.38
C ASN A 41 5.45 -19.13 -22.44
N ASP A 42 4.20 -19.49 -22.14
CA ASP A 42 3.29 -20.19 -23.05
C ASP A 42 3.89 -21.45 -23.70
N ARG A 43 4.34 -22.39 -22.85
CA ARG A 43 4.98 -23.65 -23.27
C ARG A 43 4.06 -24.85 -23.03
N PRO A 44 3.02 -25.10 -23.87
CA PRO A 44 2.02 -26.14 -23.61
C PRO A 44 2.60 -27.57 -23.59
N ARG A 45 3.62 -27.85 -24.41
CA ARG A 45 4.25 -29.19 -24.47
C ARG A 45 5.04 -29.49 -23.20
N ILE A 46 5.84 -28.52 -22.75
CA ILE A 46 6.60 -28.61 -21.50
C ILE A 46 5.65 -28.65 -20.31
N LEU A 47 4.59 -27.84 -20.31
CA LEU A 47 3.55 -27.84 -19.29
C LEU A 47 2.96 -29.23 -19.09
N ASN A 48 2.53 -29.89 -20.18
CA ASN A 48 1.97 -31.23 -20.12
C ASN A 48 2.97 -32.27 -19.59
N LEU A 49 4.24 -32.15 -19.96
CA LEU A 49 5.31 -33.02 -19.47
C LEU A 49 5.54 -32.82 -17.96
N LEU A 50 5.55 -31.58 -17.47
CA LEU A 50 5.69 -31.28 -16.04
C LEU A 50 4.47 -31.76 -15.24
N LEU A 51 3.26 -31.57 -15.76
CA LEU A 51 2.02 -32.04 -15.13
C LEU A 51 1.98 -33.57 -15.04
N ALA A 52 2.43 -34.27 -16.08
CA ALA A 52 2.55 -35.73 -16.09
C ALA A 52 3.61 -36.23 -15.11
N ALA A 53 4.70 -35.48 -14.94
CA ALA A 53 5.75 -35.78 -13.97
C ALA A 53 5.39 -35.41 -12.52
N GLY A 54 4.13 -35.02 -12.26
CA GLY A 54 3.63 -34.75 -10.91
C GLY A 54 3.93 -33.36 -10.37
N ALA A 55 4.08 -32.35 -11.24
CA ALA A 55 4.19 -30.95 -10.79
C ALA A 55 3.00 -30.54 -9.92
N ASP A 56 3.27 -29.81 -8.85
CA ASP A 56 2.24 -29.36 -7.90
C ASP A 56 1.45 -28.15 -8.45
N LEU A 57 0.15 -28.11 -8.16
CA LEU A 57 -0.79 -27.03 -8.55
C LEU A 57 -1.16 -26.11 -7.38
N THR A 58 -0.65 -26.36 -6.17
CA THR A 58 -0.93 -25.60 -4.93
C THR A 58 -0.41 -24.17 -4.93
N PHE A 59 0.34 -23.78 -5.96
CA PHE A 59 1.02 -22.50 -5.98
C PHE A 59 0.06 -21.31 -6.05
N CYS A 60 0.24 -20.36 -5.13
CA CYS A 60 -0.49 -19.10 -5.06
C CYS A 60 0.46 -17.88 -5.00
N ILE A 61 0.12 -16.81 -5.72
CA ILE A 61 0.72 -15.47 -5.57
C ILE A 61 -0.41 -14.49 -5.36
N ASN A 62 -0.32 -13.66 -4.32
CA ASN A 62 -1.29 -12.62 -4.01
C ASN A 62 -2.74 -13.16 -3.98
N GLY A 63 -2.95 -14.34 -3.38
CA GLY A 63 -4.27 -14.99 -3.29
C GLY A 63 -4.79 -15.62 -4.59
N ARG A 64 -4.03 -15.61 -5.69
CA ARG A 64 -4.42 -16.23 -6.97
C ARG A 64 -3.65 -17.51 -7.23
N ASN A 65 -4.37 -18.58 -7.54
CA ASN A 65 -3.80 -19.86 -7.96
C ASN A 65 -3.20 -19.76 -9.38
N LEU A 66 -2.45 -20.79 -9.78
CA LEU A 66 -1.78 -20.82 -11.08
C LEU A 66 -2.74 -20.68 -12.28
N LEU A 67 -3.96 -21.22 -12.19
CA LEU A 67 -4.96 -21.11 -13.24
C LEU A 67 -5.41 -19.67 -13.42
N GLN A 68 -5.80 -19.01 -12.34
CA GLN A 68 -6.20 -17.60 -12.35
C GLN A 68 -5.06 -16.70 -12.84
N GLN A 69 -3.81 -16.98 -12.45
CA GLN A 69 -2.64 -16.26 -12.96
C GLN A 69 -2.47 -16.44 -14.47
N ALA A 70 -2.68 -17.65 -14.99
CA ALA A 70 -2.60 -17.93 -16.42
C ALA A 70 -3.66 -17.14 -17.20
N TRP A 71 -4.91 -17.12 -16.72
CA TRP A 71 -6.00 -16.35 -17.32
C TRP A 71 -5.77 -14.84 -17.27
N CYS A 72 -5.10 -14.35 -16.23
CA CYS A 72 -4.70 -12.94 -16.12
C CYS A 72 -3.48 -12.56 -16.98
N SER A 73 -2.85 -13.50 -17.68
CA SER A 73 -1.62 -13.27 -18.42
C SER A 73 -1.89 -13.20 -19.93
N PHE A 74 -1.60 -12.05 -20.55
CA PHE A 74 -1.88 -11.80 -21.99
C PHE A 74 -1.14 -12.75 -22.95
N ASN A 75 0.03 -13.24 -22.55
CA ASN A 75 0.88 -14.07 -23.41
C ASN A 75 0.46 -15.54 -23.46
N VAL A 76 -0.54 -15.95 -22.67
CA VAL A 76 -0.90 -17.36 -22.49
C VAL A 76 -2.00 -17.75 -23.49
N THR A 77 -1.74 -18.76 -24.31
CA THR A 77 -2.69 -19.22 -25.32
C THR A 77 -3.74 -20.17 -24.74
N SER A 78 -4.82 -20.36 -25.49
CA SER A 78 -5.89 -21.32 -25.15
C SER A 78 -5.38 -22.74 -24.93
N GLY A 79 -4.24 -23.11 -25.54
CA GLY A 79 -3.61 -24.42 -25.35
C GLY A 79 -3.11 -24.65 -23.92
N VAL A 80 -2.43 -23.66 -23.33
CA VAL A 80 -1.99 -23.71 -21.93
C VAL A 80 -3.18 -23.64 -20.98
N LEU A 81 -4.12 -22.72 -21.23
CA LEU A 81 -5.32 -22.57 -20.39
C LEU A 81 -6.13 -23.88 -20.35
N CYS A 82 -6.42 -24.47 -21.51
CA CYS A 82 -7.16 -25.74 -21.60
C CYS A 82 -6.43 -26.89 -20.89
N SER A 83 -5.10 -26.99 -21.07
CA SER A 83 -4.29 -28.04 -20.43
C SER A 83 -4.29 -27.89 -18.90
N LEU A 84 -4.18 -26.66 -18.42
CA LEU A 84 -4.17 -26.35 -16.99
C LEU A 84 -5.55 -26.57 -16.36
N THR A 85 -6.63 -26.08 -16.98
CA THR A 85 -8.01 -26.33 -16.52
C THR A 85 -8.31 -27.82 -16.44
N LYS A 86 -7.92 -28.61 -17.45
CA LYS A 86 -8.08 -30.08 -17.43
C LYS A 86 -7.33 -30.73 -16.27
N ALA A 87 -6.12 -30.24 -15.96
CA ALA A 87 -5.34 -30.75 -14.84
C ALA A 87 -6.01 -30.44 -13.49
N PHE A 88 -6.52 -29.22 -13.30
CA PHE A 88 -7.29 -28.84 -12.11
C PHE A 88 -8.55 -29.70 -11.96
N VAL A 89 -9.37 -29.83 -13.01
CA VAL A 89 -10.60 -30.62 -13.02
C VAL A 89 -10.32 -32.10 -12.67
N SER A 90 -9.33 -32.71 -13.33
CA SER A 90 -8.98 -34.11 -13.11
C SER A 90 -8.56 -34.37 -11.66
N ARG A 91 -7.69 -33.52 -11.12
CA ARG A 91 -7.17 -33.68 -9.74
C ARG A 91 -8.22 -33.33 -8.68
N LEU A 92 -9.07 -32.33 -8.90
CA LEU A 92 -10.18 -32.01 -8.00
C LEU A 92 -11.20 -33.14 -7.91
N ARG A 93 -11.55 -33.79 -9.03
CA ARG A 93 -12.41 -34.98 -9.01
C ARG A 93 -11.78 -36.12 -8.20
N ALA A 94 -10.46 -36.31 -8.30
CA ALA A 94 -9.75 -37.30 -7.50
C ALA A 94 -9.75 -36.96 -6.00
N GLU A 95 -9.57 -35.68 -5.65
CA GLU A 95 -9.66 -35.21 -4.26
C GLU A 95 -11.08 -35.34 -3.69
N LYS A 96 -12.10 -35.00 -4.48
CA LYS A 96 -13.51 -35.21 -4.12
C LYS A 96 -13.76 -36.66 -3.71
N ASN A 97 -13.29 -37.62 -4.50
CA ASN A 97 -13.46 -39.05 -4.20
C ASN A 97 -12.84 -39.48 -2.86
N ARG A 98 -11.74 -38.84 -2.44
CA ARG A 98 -11.14 -39.08 -1.11
C ARG A 98 -11.97 -38.47 0.02
N MET A 99 -12.70 -37.39 -0.27
CA MET A 99 -13.47 -36.62 0.71
C MET A 99 -14.90 -37.11 0.93
N ILE A 100 -15.44 -37.99 0.07
CA ILE A 100 -16.84 -38.47 0.15
C ILE A 100 -17.21 -38.98 1.55
N ALA A 101 -16.30 -39.71 2.21
CA ALA A 101 -16.55 -40.24 3.55
C ALA A 101 -16.32 -39.21 4.68
N SER A 102 -15.66 -38.09 4.38
CA SER A 102 -15.18 -37.13 5.39
C SER A 102 -16.07 -35.90 5.52
N SER A 103 -16.58 -35.35 4.41
CA SER A 103 -17.47 -34.17 4.44
C SER A 103 -18.28 -34.03 3.15
N ASN A 104 -19.62 -34.05 3.30
CA ASN A 104 -20.55 -33.78 2.19
C ASN A 104 -20.50 -32.32 1.72
N GLU A 105 -20.21 -31.39 2.65
CA GLU A 105 -20.10 -29.96 2.35
C GLU A 105 -18.94 -29.69 1.39
N ILE A 106 -17.76 -30.24 1.68
CA ILE A 106 -16.58 -30.10 0.81
C ILE A 106 -16.86 -30.70 -0.57
N CYS A 107 -17.53 -31.85 -0.63
CA CYS A 107 -17.89 -32.47 -1.90
C CYS A 107 -18.86 -31.63 -2.72
N ALA A 108 -19.87 -31.03 -2.10
CA ALA A 108 -20.83 -30.15 -2.78
C ALA A 108 -20.16 -28.88 -3.32
N GLU A 109 -19.24 -28.29 -2.56
CA GLU A 109 -18.52 -27.11 -3.01
C GLU A 109 -17.54 -27.42 -4.15
N ILE A 110 -16.85 -28.56 -4.08
CA ILE A 110 -16.01 -29.02 -5.19
C ILE A 110 -16.87 -29.20 -6.45
N ASP A 111 -18.10 -29.71 -6.35
CA ASP A 111 -18.99 -29.82 -7.52
C ASP A 111 -19.33 -28.46 -8.13
N SER A 112 -19.59 -27.44 -7.30
CA SER A 112 -19.82 -26.07 -7.78
C SER A 112 -18.57 -25.51 -8.48
N ILE A 113 -17.39 -25.68 -7.88
CA ILE A 113 -16.11 -25.27 -8.47
C ILE A 113 -15.86 -25.99 -9.81
N LEU A 114 -16.13 -27.30 -9.89
CA LEU A 114 -15.99 -28.08 -11.13
C LEU A 114 -16.94 -27.56 -12.22
N GLN A 115 -18.18 -27.23 -11.86
CA GLN A 115 -19.14 -26.64 -12.80
C GLN A 115 -18.64 -25.30 -13.38
N ILE A 116 -18.02 -24.45 -12.56
CA ILE A 116 -17.45 -23.17 -13.01
C ILE A 116 -16.21 -23.41 -13.89
N LEU A 117 -15.33 -24.33 -13.49
CA LEU A 117 -14.11 -24.67 -14.23
C LEU A 117 -14.40 -25.26 -15.62
N GLU A 118 -15.51 -25.99 -15.76
CA GLU A 118 -15.95 -26.60 -17.01
C GLU A 118 -16.79 -25.64 -17.87
N GLY A 119 -17.23 -24.52 -17.32
CA GLY A 119 -17.96 -23.48 -18.03
C GLY A 119 -17.06 -22.42 -18.69
N ASP A 120 -17.70 -21.39 -19.23
CA ASP A 120 -17.03 -20.33 -20.01
C ASP A 120 -16.13 -19.41 -19.16
N LYS A 121 -16.30 -19.41 -17.84
CA LYS A 121 -15.61 -18.52 -16.89
C LYS A 121 -14.78 -19.27 -15.86
N SER A 122 -13.94 -20.19 -16.31
CA SER A 122 -13.12 -21.04 -15.41
C SER A 122 -12.24 -20.28 -14.40
N TRP A 123 -11.86 -19.03 -14.67
CA TRP A 123 -11.08 -18.21 -13.73
C TRP A 123 -11.87 -17.70 -12.51
N ALA A 124 -13.20 -17.68 -12.59
CA ALA A 124 -14.09 -17.23 -11.49
C ALA A 124 -14.27 -18.29 -10.39
N ALA A 125 -13.74 -19.49 -10.59
CA ALA A 125 -13.80 -20.57 -9.62
C ALA A 125 -13.19 -20.12 -8.28
N SER A 126 -14.02 -20.11 -7.24
CA SER A 126 -13.69 -19.71 -5.88
C SER A 126 -14.64 -20.42 -4.91
N TRP A 127 -14.22 -20.53 -3.65
CA TRP A 127 -15.07 -21.06 -2.58
C TRP A 127 -16.10 -19.99 -2.19
N THR A 128 -17.34 -20.39 -1.91
CA THR A 128 -18.47 -19.46 -1.68
C THR A 128 -18.68 -19.05 -0.23
N THR A 129 -18.19 -19.85 0.73
CA THR A 129 -18.30 -19.54 2.17
C THR A 129 -17.23 -18.55 2.61
N ASP A 130 -17.62 -17.55 3.41
CA ASP A 130 -16.74 -16.44 3.81
C ASP A 130 -16.24 -16.51 5.27
N ASP A 131 -16.64 -17.50 6.09
CA ASP A 131 -16.19 -17.57 7.50
C ASP A 131 -14.77 -18.19 7.60
N PRO A 132 -13.73 -17.42 7.95
CA PRO A 132 -12.35 -17.91 7.98
C PRO A 132 -12.14 -19.07 8.96
N VAL A 133 -12.90 -19.11 10.06
CA VAL A 133 -12.76 -20.14 11.10
C VAL A 133 -13.30 -21.48 10.62
N HIS A 134 -14.50 -21.47 10.04
CA HIS A 134 -15.09 -22.65 9.40
C HIS A 134 -14.24 -23.14 8.24
N LEU A 135 -13.82 -22.23 7.34
CA LEU A 135 -12.93 -22.54 6.21
C LEU A 135 -11.62 -23.20 6.67
N THR A 136 -11.04 -22.73 7.77
CA THR A 136 -9.83 -23.33 8.34
C THR A 136 -10.06 -24.76 8.83
N THR A 137 -11.24 -25.04 9.37
CA THR A 137 -11.63 -26.39 9.82
C THR A 137 -11.80 -27.32 8.61
N LEU A 138 -12.47 -26.87 7.55
CA LEU A 138 -12.57 -27.61 6.29
C LEU A 138 -11.20 -27.86 5.68
N MET A 139 -10.29 -26.87 5.75
CA MET A 139 -8.93 -26.98 5.25
C MET A 139 -8.12 -28.01 6.03
N ALA A 140 -8.34 -28.14 7.34
CA ALA A 140 -7.73 -29.20 8.13
C ALA A 140 -8.24 -30.60 7.77
N MET A 141 -9.53 -30.74 7.46
CA MET A 141 -10.11 -32.01 6.96
C MET A 141 -9.51 -32.37 5.59
N ALA A 142 -9.43 -31.40 4.67
CA ALA A 142 -8.78 -31.57 3.37
C ALA A 142 -7.31 -31.95 3.52
N ALA A 143 -6.61 -31.35 4.49
CA ALA A 143 -5.22 -31.68 4.78
C ALA A 143 -5.04 -33.11 5.29
N GLN A 144 -5.93 -33.57 6.16
CA GLN A 144 -5.93 -34.95 6.66
C GLN A 144 -6.14 -35.99 5.55
N ALA A 145 -6.99 -35.67 4.57
CA ALA A 145 -7.29 -36.53 3.42
C ALA A 145 -6.30 -36.42 2.25
N ASN A 146 -5.23 -35.62 2.40
CA ASN A 146 -4.25 -35.32 1.36
C ASN A 146 -4.87 -34.69 0.09
N CYS A 147 -5.63 -33.61 0.28
CA CYS A 147 -6.29 -32.85 -0.77
C CYS A 147 -5.67 -31.45 -0.93
N PRO A 148 -4.47 -31.33 -1.56
CA PRO A 148 -3.75 -30.07 -1.74
C PRO A 148 -4.52 -28.99 -2.51
N ILE A 149 -5.24 -29.35 -3.58
CA ILE A 149 -5.91 -28.36 -4.42
C ILE A 149 -7.13 -27.79 -3.69
N THR A 150 -7.90 -28.65 -3.03
CA THR A 150 -9.01 -28.24 -2.17
C THR A 150 -8.52 -27.30 -1.06
N ALA A 151 -7.40 -27.64 -0.40
CA ALA A 151 -6.79 -26.77 0.60
C ALA A 151 -6.35 -25.41 0.02
N THR A 152 -5.91 -25.38 -1.25
CA THR A 152 -5.56 -24.15 -1.95
C THR A 152 -6.79 -23.27 -2.17
N PHE A 153 -7.90 -23.82 -2.68
CA PHE A 153 -9.15 -23.06 -2.86
C PHE A 153 -9.70 -22.52 -1.53
N LEU A 154 -9.64 -23.31 -0.47
CA LEU A 154 -10.02 -22.87 0.88
C LEU A 154 -9.15 -21.71 1.37
N HIS A 155 -7.82 -21.80 1.18
CA HIS A 155 -6.91 -20.72 1.52
C HIS A 155 -7.20 -19.44 0.73
N GLN A 156 -7.52 -19.56 -0.56
CA GLN A 156 -7.88 -18.41 -1.40
C GLN A 156 -9.16 -17.70 -0.93
N ALA A 157 -10.08 -18.43 -0.30
CA ALA A 157 -11.28 -17.87 0.29
C ALA A 157 -11.08 -17.34 1.72
N GLY A 158 -9.85 -17.39 2.25
CA GLY A 158 -9.52 -16.82 3.56
C GLY A 158 -9.25 -17.84 4.66
N ALA A 159 -9.15 -19.14 4.37
CA ALA A 159 -8.75 -20.13 5.38
C ALA A 159 -7.33 -19.87 5.91
N TRP A 160 -7.16 -19.97 7.22
CA TRP A 160 -5.88 -19.80 7.90
C TRP A 160 -5.09 -21.11 7.94
N CYS A 161 -3.78 -21.06 7.70
CA CYS A 161 -2.93 -22.26 7.74
C CYS A 161 -2.45 -22.67 9.14
N TYR A 162 -2.72 -21.85 10.15
CA TYR A 162 -2.04 -21.94 11.44
C TYR A 162 -2.96 -22.15 12.66
N PHE A 163 -4.26 -21.82 12.62
CA PHE A 163 -5.09 -21.88 13.84
C PHE A 163 -6.50 -22.44 13.63
N SER A 164 -6.91 -23.36 14.52
CA SER A 164 -8.30 -23.71 14.78
C SER A 164 -8.48 -23.85 16.30
N ARG A 165 -9.48 -23.19 16.89
CA ARG A 165 -9.69 -23.16 18.36
C ARG A 165 -10.17 -24.52 18.90
N SER A 166 -10.81 -25.34 18.06
CA SER A 166 -11.36 -26.65 18.41
C SER A 166 -10.60 -27.83 17.78
N HIS A 167 -9.77 -27.59 16.75
CA HIS A 167 -9.12 -28.64 15.99
C HIS A 167 -7.63 -28.37 15.70
N SER A 168 -6.96 -29.42 15.21
CA SER A 168 -5.64 -29.36 14.60
C SER A 168 -5.59 -28.28 13.50
N SER A 169 -4.53 -27.45 13.44
CA SER A 169 -4.34 -26.60 12.25
C SER A 169 -4.17 -27.47 10.99
N PRO A 170 -4.38 -26.93 9.77
CA PRO A 170 -4.18 -27.69 8.54
C PRO A 170 -2.78 -28.30 8.42
N LEU A 171 -1.74 -27.56 8.84
CA LEU A 171 -0.38 -28.08 8.87
C LEU A 171 -0.21 -29.23 9.87
N HIS A 172 -0.78 -29.12 11.08
CA HIS A 172 -0.77 -30.21 12.04
C HIS A 172 -1.52 -31.45 11.53
N ALA A 173 -2.64 -31.26 10.83
CA ALA A 173 -3.44 -32.35 10.29
C ALA A 173 -2.66 -33.13 9.22
N ALA A 174 -1.98 -32.41 8.32
CA ALA A 174 -1.08 -33.02 7.33
C ALA A 174 0.09 -33.76 8.00
N LEU A 175 0.74 -33.19 9.02
CA LEU A 175 1.86 -33.83 9.72
C LEU A 175 1.42 -35.08 10.50
N ARG A 176 0.25 -35.04 11.18
CA ARG A 176 -0.32 -36.21 11.87
C ARG A 176 -0.61 -37.37 10.94
N ALA A 177 -1.11 -37.05 9.74
CA ALA A 177 -1.40 -38.02 8.70
C ALA A 177 -0.17 -38.40 7.86
N GLN A 178 1.02 -37.87 8.19
CA GLN A 178 2.29 -38.12 7.48
C GLN A 178 2.28 -37.71 6.00
N HIS A 179 1.49 -36.71 5.64
CA HIS A 179 1.45 -36.13 4.29
C HIS A 179 2.55 -35.08 4.11
N TRP A 180 3.81 -35.54 4.07
CA TRP A 180 5.00 -34.67 4.04
C TRP A 180 5.03 -33.70 2.85
N ASN A 181 4.62 -34.15 1.66
CA ASN A 181 4.60 -33.29 0.47
C ASN A 181 3.59 -32.14 0.63
N LEU A 182 2.45 -32.41 1.26
CA LEU A 182 1.44 -31.39 1.52
C LEU A 182 1.91 -30.40 2.60
N ALA A 183 2.57 -30.88 3.65
CA ALA A 183 3.18 -30.01 4.66
C ALA A 183 4.26 -29.09 4.07
N GLU A 184 5.06 -29.59 3.11
CA GLU A 184 6.00 -28.78 2.33
C GLU A 184 5.27 -27.70 1.52
N SER A 185 4.18 -28.06 0.82
CA SER A 185 3.38 -27.09 0.06
C SER A 185 2.70 -26.05 0.96
N PHE A 186 2.25 -26.40 2.17
CA PHE A 186 1.73 -25.42 3.12
C PHE A 186 2.77 -24.38 3.51
N VAL A 187 3.98 -24.81 3.86
CA VAL A 187 5.07 -23.90 4.23
C VAL A 187 5.57 -23.10 3.02
N ARG A 188 5.62 -23.72 1.84
CA ARG A 188 6.12 -23.06 0.63
C ARG A 188 5.13 -22.02 0.08
N ASP A 189 3.88 -22.43 -0.11
CA ASP A 189 2.92 -21.74 -0.99
C ASP A 189 1.73 -21.12 -0.24
N LEU A 190 1.36 -21.64 0.94
CA LEU A 190 0.14 -21.23 1.66
C LEU A 190 0.46 -20.52 3.00
N GLU A 191 1.64 -19.90 3.12
CA GLU A 191 2.04 -19.14 4.32
C GLU A 191 2.05 -19.93 5.64
N GLY A 192 2.17 -21.27 5.57
CA GLY A 192 2.27 -22.14 6.74
C GLY A 192 3.44 -21.76 7.66
N CYS A 193 3.21 -21.87 8.96
CA CYS A 193 4.19 -21.57 10.00
C CYS A 193 4.41 -22.78 10.91
N ILE A 194 5.67 -23.17 11.09
CA ILE A 194 6.02 -24.30 11.98
C ILE A 194 6.12 -23.90 13.47
N TYR A 195 5.99 -22.61 13.78
CA TYR A 195 6.20 -22.03 15.12
C TYR A 195 4.91 -21.65 15.84
N ILE A 196 3.75 -21.91 15.25
CA ILE A 196 2.43 -21.64 15.84
C ILE A 196 1.85 -22.97 16.34
N PRO A 197 1.52 -23.09 17.63
CA PRO A 197 0.99 -24.32 18.18
C PRO A 197 -0.49 -24.53 17.83
N ASP A 198 -0.95 -25.77 17.92
CA ASP A 198 -2.39 -26.08 17.84
C ASP A 198 -3.13 -25.71 19.13
N GLY A 199 -4.46 -25.88 19.15
CA GLY A 199 -5.29 -25.61 20.34
C GLY A 199 -4.92 -26.44 21.58
N LYS A 200 -4.06 -27.46 21.46
CA LYS A 200 -3.52 -28.25 22.58
C LYS A 200 -2.11 -27.81 22.99
N GLY A 201 -1.52 -26.81 22.34
CA GLY A 201 -0.18 -26.31 22.64
C GLY A 201 0.97 -27.08 21.97
N HIS A 202 0.70 -28.03 21.08
CA HIS A 202 1.77 -28.74 20.36
C HIS A 202 2.25 -27.89 19.20
N PHE A 203 3.55 -27.78 18.97
CA PHE A 203 4.09 -27.09 17.80
C PHE A 203 4.30 -28.06 16.64
N PRO A 204 4.07 -27.65 15.37
CA PRO A 204 4.37 -28.47 14.20
C PRO A 204 5.83 -28.93 14.19
N VAL A 205 6.74 -28.04 14.58
CA VAL A 205 8.18 -28.26 14.59
C VAL A 205 8.64 -29.39 15.51
N ASP A 206 7.81 -29.79 16.47
CA ASP A 206 8.11 -30.87 17.42
C ASP A 206 7.55 -32.23 16.96
N MET A 207 6.69 -32.24 15.95
CA MET A 207 6.06 -33.45 15.39
C MET A 207 6.92 -34.14 14.32
N MET A 208 8.06 -33.55 13.95
CA MET A 208 8.83 -33.93 12.77
C MET A 208 10.30 -34.28 13.11
N PRO A 209 10.93 -35.20 12.35
CA PRO A 209 12.36 -35.51 12.49
C PRO A 209 13.25 -34.29 12.21
N THR A 210 14.46 -34.27 12.79
CA THR A 210 15.41 -33.14 12.72
C THR A 210 15.78 -32.74 11.28
N GLU A 211 16.01 -33.70 10.39
CA GLU A 211 16.35 -33.42 8.99
C GLU A 211 15.21 -32.67 8.28
N TYR A 212 13.98 -33.13 8.49
CA TYR A 212 12.79 -32.54 7.90
C TYR A 212 12.48 -31.15 8.49
N LYS A 213 12.69 -30.98 9.80
CA LYS A 213 12.65 -29.68 10.48
C LYS A 213 13.58 -28.67 9.85
N ASN A 214 14.83 -29.06 9.56
CA ASN A 214 15.79 -28.17 8.92
C ASN A 214 15.37 -27.81 7.50
N LYS A 215 14.85 -28.79 6.73
CA LYS A 215 14.29 -28.55 5.39
C LYS A 215 13.18 -27.48 5.39
N LEU A 216 12.18 -27.61 6.27
CA LEU A 216 11.08 -26.64 6.33
C LEU A 216 11.54 -25.25 6.83
N LYS A 217 12.52 -25.19 7.75
CA LYS A 217 13.14 -23.92 8.17
C LYS A 217 13.81 -23.20 7.01
N GLU A 218 14.61 -23.92 6.21
CA GLU A 218 15.24 -23.37 5.01
C GLU A 218 14.19 -22.88 4.00
N MET A 219 13.07 -23.59 3.84
CA MET A 219 11.97 -23.15 2.98
C MET A 219 11.35 -21.83 3.46
N MET A 220 11.08 -21.68 4.77
CA MET A 220 10.57 -20.41 5.32
C MET A 220 11.58 -19.27 5.14
N TYR A 221 12.87 -19.53 5.39
CA TYR A 221 13.95 -18.56 5.18
C TYR A 221 13.97 -18.05 3.73
N HIS A 222 13.99 -18.97 2.76
CA HIS A 222 14.04 -18.60 1.34
C HIS A 222 12.79 -17.86 0.87
N ARG A 223 11.61 -18.23 1.38
CA ARG A 223 10.34 -17.52 1.09
C ARG A 223 10.41 -16.06 1.56
N GLU A 224 10.92 -15.84 2.78
CA GLU A 224 11.11 -14.50 3.34
C GLU A 224 12.19 -13.70 2.60
N LEU A 225 13.28 -14.36 2.22
CA LEU A 225 14.35 -13.75 1.43
C LEU A 225 13.82 -13.24 0.08
N GLN A 226 13.05 -14.07 -0.63
CA GLN A 226 12.43 -13.69 -1.90
C GLN A 226 11.46 -12.51 -1.73
N LYS A 227 10.68 -12.51 -0.65
CA LYS A 227 9.78 -11.41 -0.32
C LYS A 227 10.56 -10.10 -0.15
N LEU A 228 11.64 -10.12 0.64
CA LEU A 228 12.51 -8.97 0.85
C LEU A 228 13.20 -8.48 -0.42
N GLU A 229 13.76 -9.38 -1.24
CA GLU A 229 14.37 -9.03 -2.53
C GLU A 229 13.36 -8.39 -3.49
N SER A 230 12.12 -8.89 -3.50
CA SER A 230 11.05 -8.32 -4.33
C SER A 230 10.66 -6.92 -3.86
N LEU A 231 10.58 -6.71 -2.54
CA LEU A 231 10.31 -5.41 -1.93
C LEU A 231 11.43 -4.42 -2.27
N LEU A 232 12.69 -4.83 -2.12
CA LEU A 232 13.86 -4.02 -2.43
C LEU A 232 13.90 -3.57 -3.90
N LYS A 233 13.56 -4.45 -4.84
CA LYS A 233 13.48 -4.13 -6.28
C LYS A 233 12.34 -3.15 -6.60
N SER A 234 11.22 -3.27 -5.88
CA SER A 234 10.04 -2.41 -6.10
C SER A 234 10.15 -1.03 -5.45
N GLN A 235 11.00 -0.89 -4.42
CA GLN A 235 11.05 0.31 -3.59
C GLN A 235 11.86 1.43 -4.25
N LYS A 236 11.25 2.60 -4.38
CA LYS A 236 11.90 3.79 -4.96
C LYS A 236 12.41 4.78 -3.92
N ASP A 237 11.85 4.75 -2.72
CA ASP A 237 12.22 5.63 -1.61
C ASP A 237 13.53 5.15 -0.95
N PRO A 238 14.60 5.97 -0.93
CA PRO A 238 15.87 5.61 -0.31
C PRO A 238 15.76 5.21 1.15
N SER A 239 14.92 5.88 1.96
CA SER A 239 14.78 5.61 3.39
C SER A 239 14.20 4.22 3.63
N ARG A 240 13.10 3.90 2.93
CA ARG A 240 12.46 2.58 3.03
C ARG A 240 13.30 1.47 2.40
N LYS A 241 14.14 1.81 1.42
CA LYS A 241 15.07 0.87 0.80
C LYS A 241 16.14 0.44 1.80
N ASP A 242 16.69 1.39 2.55
CA ASP A 242 17.65 1.13 3.64
C ASP A 242 17.05 0.28 4.77
N GLU A 243 15.79 0.50 5.12
CA GLU A 243 15.07 -0.35 6.09
C GLU A 243 14.98 -1.81 5.63
N VAL A 244 14.55 -2.04 4.38
CA VAL A 244 14.46 -3.39 3.80
C VAL A 244 15.84 -4.04 3.68
N GLU A 245 16.86 -3.28 3.29
CA GLU A 245 18.26 -3.74 3.21
C GLU A 245 18.82 -4.12 4.58
N THR A 246 18.46 -3.38 5.63
CA THR A 246 18.83 -3.70 7.01
C THR A 246 18.20 -5.02 7.46
N VAL A 247 16.91 -5.22 7.21
CA VAL A 247 16.24 -6.50 7.52
C VAL A 247 16.85 -7.66 6.73
N LEU A 248 17.17 -7.44 5.45
CA LEU A 248 17.81 -8.43 4.59
C LEU A 248 19.19 -8.86 5.12
N ARG A 249 20.04 -7.88 5.48
CA ARG A 249 21.36 -8.13 6.09
C ARG A 249 21.24 -8.93 7.38
N LEU A 250 20.31 -8.55 8.25
CA LEU A 250 20.07 -9.25 9.51
C LEU A 250 19.61 -10.69 9.30
N GLN A 251 18.69 -10.92 8.35
CA GLN A 251 18.24 -12.27 8.00
C GLN A 251 19.42 -13.16 7.58
N GLN A 252 20.31 -12.65 6.72
CA GLN A 252 21.49 -13.37 6.24
C GLN A 252 22.51 -13.65 7.36
N GLN A 253 22.80 -12.67 8.22
CA GLN A 253 23.70 -12.84 9.36
C GLN A 253 23.18 -13.88 10.37
N MET A 254 21.88 -13.82 10.71
CA MET A 254 21.27 -14.78 11.62
C MET A 254 21.26 -16.20 11.05
N PHE A 255 21.13 -16.35 9.73
CA PHE A 255 21.24 -17.65 9.06
C PHE A 255 22.68 -18.20 9.06
N LEU A 256 23.68 -17.32 8.87
CA LEU A 256 25.10 -17.68 8.82
C LEU A 256 25.78 -17.84 10.19
N LYS A 257 25.06 -17.60 11.31
CA LYS A 257 25.59 -17.67 12.70
C LYS A 257 26.86 -16.83 12.92
N SER A 258 26.99 -15.69 12.23
CA SER A 258 28.08 -14.72 12.47
C SER A 258 27.82 -13.90 13.73
N ASP A 259 28.87 -13.29 14.32
CA ASP A 259 28.75 -12.36 15.46
C ASP A 259 27.62 -11.37 15.22
N HIS A 260 26.64 -11.39 16.14
CA HIS A 260 25.36 -10.74 15.97
C HIS A 260 25.45 -9.24 16.27
N GLU A 261 25.02 -8.40 15.32
CA GLU A 261 24.55 -7.06 15.66
C GLU A 261 23.28 -7.23 16.50
N ARG A 262 23.24 -6.68 17.71
CA ARG A 262 22.15 -6.94 18.66
C ARG A 262 20.83 -6.45 18.07
N PRO A 263 19.81 -7.32 17.95
CA PRO A 263 18.51 -6.90 17.44
C PRO A 263 17.89 -5.84 18.35
N ASN A 264 17.56 -4.68 17.80
CA ASN A 264 16.91 -3.61 18.54
C ASN A 264 15.38 -3.63 18.31
N CYS A 265 14.63 -2.83 19.07
CA CYS A 265 13.18 -2.72 18.94
C CYS A 265 12.73 -2.35 17.51
N LYS A 266 13.50 -1.49 16.83
CA LYS A 266 13.24 -1.05 15.44
C LYS A 266 13.35 -2.22 14.45
N THR A 267 14.29 -3.13 14.65
CA THR A 267 14.40 -4.34 13.83
C THR A 267 13.16 -5.21 13.96
N LEU A 268 12.73 -5.52 15.19
CA LEU A 268 11.55 -6.36 15.40
C LEU A 268 10.29 -5.73 14.77
N LEU A 269 10.15 -4.42 14.91
CA LEU A 269 9.09 -3.63 14.29
C LEU A 269 9.04 -3.84 12.77
N LEU A 270 10.16 -3.63 12.07
CA LEU A 270 10.25 -3.78 10.62
C LEU A 270 9.92 -5.22 10.17
N VAL A 271 10.45 -6.21 10.90
CA VAL A 271 10.23 -7.64 10.63
C VAL A 271 8.74 -8.00 10.74
N VAL A 272 8.07 -7.51 11.78
CA VAL A 272 6.63 -7.74 12.00
C VAL A 272 5.78 -7.00 10.96
N ARG A 273 6.09 -5.74 10.64
CA ARG A 273 5.39 -4.96 9.59
C ARG A 273 5.41 -5.67 8.23
N HIS A 274 6.50 -6.35 7.91
CA HIS A 274 6.62 -7.13 6.68
C HIS A 274 6.07 -8.57 6.77
N GLY A 275 5.66 -9.03 7.95
CA GLY A 275 5.08 -10.35 8.14
C GLY A 275 6.08 -11.50 8.04
N LEU A 276 7.33 -11.30 8.47
CA LEU A 276 8.41 -12.29 8.36
C LEU A 276 8.40 -13.23 9.57
N LEU A 277 7.66 -14.34 9.47
CA LEU A 277 7.37 -15.26 10.56
C LEU A 277 8.62 -15.95 11.14
N HIS A 278 9.51 -16.43 10.29
CA HIS A 278 10.73 -17.11 10.70
C HIS A 278 11.67 -16.16 11.42
N LEU A 279 11.92 -14.99 10.84
CA LEU A 279 12.76 -13.98 11.47
C LEU A 279 12.13 -13.45 12.77
N THR A 280 10.81 -13.25 12.83
CA THR A 280 10.09 -12.89 14.06
C THR A 280 10.33 -13.93 15.15
N HIS A 281 10.18 -15.23 14.84
CA HIS A 281 10.42 -16.30 15.81
C HIS A 281 11.87 -16.33 16.31
N LEU A 282 12.85 -16.16 15.42
CA LEU A 282 14.26 -16.13 15.80
C LEU A 282 14.58 -14.96 16.75
N LEU A 283 14.05 -13.77 16.45
CA LEU A 283 14.25 -12.57 17.28
C LEU A 283 13.63 -12.74 18.68
N LEU A 284 12.43 -13.29 18.78
CA LEU A 284 11.78 -13.54 20.07
C LEU A 284 12.50 -14.63 20.88
N LYS A 285 12.99 -15.68 20.23
CA LYS A 285 13.65 -16.82 20.91
C LYS A 285 14.99 -16.44 21.54
N ASN A 286 15.70 -15.46 20.98
CA ASN A 286 16.98 -15.01 21.54
C ASN A 286 16.83 -14.38 22.94
N GLY A 287 15.60 -14.12 23.41
CA GLY A 287 15.30 -13.76 24.81
C GLY A 287 15.65 -12.33 25.21
N GLU A 288 16.21 -11.54 24.28
CA GLU A 288 16.65 -10.17 24.52
C GLU A 288 15.49 -9.15 24.48
N LEU A 289 14.38 -9.49 23.81
CA LEU A 289 13.21 -8.63 23.62
C LEU A 289 11.96 -9.27 24.21
N SER A 290 11.32 -8.57 25.14
CA SER A 290 9.98 -8.97 25.62
C SER A 290 8.96 -8.84 24.48
N VAL A 291 8.10 -9.85 24.32
CA VAL A 291 7.03 -9.85 23.30
C VAL A 291 6.06 -8.68 23.47
N ASN A 292 5.90 -8.19 24.70
CA ASN A 292 5.05 -7.06 25.08
C ASN A 292 5.86 -5.77 25.29
N ALA A 293 7.13 -5.72 24.84
CA ALA A 293 7.90 -4.49 24.86
C ALA A 293 7.22 -3.43 23.98
N VAL A 294 7.22 -2.18 24.45
CA VAL A 294 6.88 -1.03 23.61
C VAL A 294 8.02 -0.85 22.60
N LEU A 295 7.70 -0.97 21.32
CA LEU A 295 8.66 -0.91 20.22
C LEU A 295 8.68 0.46 19.54
N ASP A 296 7.55 1.17 19.59
CA ASP A 296 7.42 2.56 19.14
C ASP A 296 6.93 3.41 20.30
N ASN A 297 7.79 4.29 20.77
CA ASN A 297 7.44 5.21 21.84
C ASN A 297 6.42 6.25 21.38
N THR A 298 6.31 6.60 20.09
CA THR A 298 5.40 7.69 19.67
C THR A 298 3.93 7.31 19.86
N SER A 299 3.54 6.12 19.42
CA SER A 299 2.19 5.56 19.64
C SER A 299 2.08 4.70 20.91
N GLY A 300 3.20 4.18 21.44
CA GLY A 300 3.19 3.16 22.50
C GLY A 300 2.96 1.74 21.96
N SER A 301 3.15 1.52 20.67
CA SER A 301 2.82 0.25 20.03
C SER A 301 3.79 -0.88 20.40
N THR A 302 3.23 -2.05 20.65
CA THR A 302 3.95 -3.33 20.77
C THR A 302 4.03 -4.03 19.41
N ALA A 303 4.77 -5.15 19.34
CA ALA A 303 4.79 -6.01 18.15
C ALA A 303 3.38 -6.41 17.68
N LEU A 304 2.45 -6.69 18.61
CA LEU A 304 1.10 -7.13 18.25
C LEU A 304 0.24 -5.99 17.68
N HIS A 305 0.42 -4.75 18.18
CA HIS A 305 -0.21 -3.56 17.59
C HIS A 305 0.20 -3.37 16.13
N GLU A 306 1.47 -3.57 15.83
CA GLU A 306 2.05 -3.38 14.50
C GLU A 306 1.68 -4.51 13.54
N ALA A 307 1.60 -5.75 14.03
CA ALA A 307 1.03 -6.86 13.27
C ALA A 307 -0.43 -6.59 12.90
N ALA A 308 -1.21 -6.05 13.86
CA ALA A 308 -2.61 -5.74 13.67
C ALA A 308 -2.86 -4.59 12.68
N SER A 309 -2.12 -3.48 12.78
CA SER A 309 -2.25 -2.34 11.87
C SER A 309 -1.83 -2.63 10.42
N HIS A 310 -1.00 -3.66 10.21
CA HIS A 310 -0.51 -4.09 8.89
C HIS A 310 -1.21 -5.34 8.35
N GLY A 311 -2.23 -5.86 9.04
CA GLY A 311 -3.00 -7.04 8.62
C GLY A 311 -2.18 -8.34 8.60
N LYS A 312 -1.17 -8.46 9.46
CA LYS A 312 -0.27 -9.62 9.50
C LYS A 312 -0.82 -10.70 10.44
N SER A 313 -1.96 -11.30 10.07
CA SER A 313 -2.68 -12.31 10.88
C SER A 313 -1.78 -13.46 11.35
N ALA A 314 -0.90 -13.98 10.48
CA ALA A 314 0.04 -15.04 10.86
C ALA A 314 1.09 -14.59 11.89
N CYS A 315 1.55 -13.33 11.81
CA CYS A 315 2.46 -12.77 12.81
C CYS A 315 1.71 -12.50 14.12
N ALA A 316 0.48 -11.99 14.07
CA ALA A 316 -0.35 -11.82 15.25
C ALA A 316 -0.56 -13.16 15.98
N ALA A 317 -0.87 -14.24 15.25
CA ALA A 317 -0.98 -15.59 15.80
C ALA A 317 0.34 -16.07 16.44
N LEU A 318 1.48 -15.86 15.78
CA LEU A 318 2.80 -16.19 16.34
C LEU A 318 3.09 -15.41 17.62
N LEU A 319 2.82 -14.10 17.64
CA LEU A 319 3.04 -13.24 18.80
C LEU A 319 2.17 -13.66 19.98
N ILE A 320 0.87 -13.89 19.77
CA ILE A 320 -0.06 -14.38 20.79
C ILE A 320 0.39 -15.73 21.34
N SER A 321 0.87 -16.63 20.46
CA SER A 321 1.44 -17.93 20.87
C SER A 321 2.69 -17.79 21.74
N ASN A 322 3.41 -16.66 21.62
CA ASN A 322 4.53 -16.28 22.48
C ASN A 322 4.09 -15.41 23.67
N LYS A 323 2.80 -15.43 24.03
CA LYS A 323 2.20 -14.70 25.16
C LYS A 323 2.15 -13.18 24.98
N ALA A 324 2.04 -12.70 23.74
CA ALA A 324 1.64 -11.32 23.49
C ALA A 324 0.23 -11.09 24.05
N ASP A 325 0.04 -10.00 24.78
CA ASP A 325 -1.26 -9.63 25.34
C ASP A 325 -2.06 -8.80 24.33
N PRO A 326 -3.15 -9.35 23.75
CA PRO A 326 -3.96 -8.61 22.79
C PRO A 326 -4.80 -7.48 23.43
N LEU A 327 -4.93 -7.49 24.76
CA LEU A 327 -5.63 -6.45 25.53
C LEU A 327 -4.70 -5.33 26.01
N HIS A 328 -3.39 -5.46 25.79
CA HIS A 328 -2.44 -4.42 26.16
C HIS A 328 -2.77 -3.12 25.41
N PRO A 329 -2.99 -1.99 26.12
CA PRO A 329 -3.27 -0.72 25.49
C PRO A 329 -1.98 0.01 25.07
N ASP A 330 -2.05 0.75 23.98
CA ASP A 330 -1.03 1.73 23.58
C ASP A 330 -1.17 3.06 24.38
N LYS A 331 -0.43 4.12 23.99
CA LYS A 331 -0.48 5.43 24.68
C LYS A 331 -1.86 6.08 24.69
N TYR A 332 -2.71 5.72 23.73
CA TYR A 332 -4.05 6.24 23.48
C TYR A 332 -5.15 5.27 23.90
N GLY A 333 -4.81 4.20 24.63
CA GLY A 333 -5.77 3.21 25.09
C GLY A 333 -6.27 2.28 23.98
N GLN A 334 -5.68 2.34 22.79
CA GLN A 334 -6.03 1.43 21.70
C GLN A 334 -5.34 0.11 21.94
N THR A 335 -6.11 -0.97 21.92
CA THR A 335 -5.55 -2.31 21.86
C THR A 335 -5.23 -2.68 20.42
N SER A 336 -4.44 -3.72 20.24
CA SER A 336 -4.18 -4.30 18.92
C SER A 336 -5.46 -4.65 18.12
N LEU A 337 -6.57 -5.02 18.78
CA LEU A 337 -7.87 -5.19 18.12
C LEU A 337 -8.43 -3.89 17.52
N HIS A 338 -8.29 -2.75 18.21
CA HIS A 338 -8.74 -1.46 17.70
C HIS A 338 -8.01 -1.13 16.39
N LEU A 339 -6.69 -1.32 16.35
CA LEU A 339 -5.91 -1.05 15.15
C LEU A 339 -6.32 -1.96 13.99
N ALA A 340 -6.49 -3.27 14.21
CA ALA A 340 -6.98 -4.17 13.16
C ALA A 340 -8.35 -3.71 12.61
N ALA A 341 -9.24 -3.26 13.49
CA ALA A 341 -10.56 -2.74 13.10
C ALA A 341 -10.48 -1.43 12.31
N MET A 342 -9.69 -0.46 12.79
CA MET A 342 -9.54 0.87 12.19
C MET A 342 -8.90 0.85 10.80
N PHE A 343 -8.02 -0.13 10.54
CA PHE A 343 -7.38 -0.31 9.25
C PHE A 343 -8.08 -1.34 8.35
N GLY A 344 -9.22 -1.90 8.79
CA GLY A 344 -10.02 -2.81 7.98
C GLY A 344 -9.47 -4.23 7.83
N HIS A 345 -8.54 -4.64 8.70
CA HIS A 345 -7.92 -5.97 8.67
C HIS A 345 -8.83 -7.01 9.32
N ALA A 346 -9.93 -7.33 8.64
CA ALA A 346 -10.99 -8.20 9.14
C ALA A 346 -10.48 -9.59 9.55
N ASP A 347 -9.55 -10.17 8.78
CA ASP A 347 -8.96 -11.48 9.10
C ASP A 347 -8.14 -11.44 10.40
N THR A 348 -7.33 -10.39 10.58
CA THR A 348 -6.51 -10.21 11.78
C THR A 348 -7.40 -9.94 13.00
N PHE A 349 -8.44 -9.12 12.84
CA PHE A 349 -9.45 -8.89 13.87
C PHE A 349 -10.14 -10.19 14.27
N CYS A 350 -10.67 -10.94 13.29
CA CYS A 350 -11.36 -12.21 13.52
C CYS A 350 -10.45 -13.19 14.25
N LEU A 351 -9.19 -13.33 13.82
CA LEU A 351 -8.20 -14.17 14.46
C LEU A 351 -8.01 -13.80 15.94
N MET A 352 -7.76 -12.53 16.23
CA MET A 352 -7.43 -12.11 17.59
C MET A 352 -8.61 -12.24 18.55
N THR A 353 -9.85 -12.04 18.07
CA THR A 353 -11.06 -12.31 18.87
C THR A 353 -11.21 -13.78 19.27
N GLN A 354 -10.52 -14.71 18.61
CA GLN A 354 -10.45 -16.11 19.03
C GLN A 354 -9.58 -16.34 20.28
N PHE A 355 -8.79 -15.36 20.72
CA PHE A 355 -7.92 -15.49 21.89
C PHE A 355 -8.39 -14.66 23.08
N ILE A 356 -9.48 -13.92 22.92
CA ILE A 356 -10.04 -13.01 23.91
C ILE A 356 -11.43 -13.52 24.29
N ASP A 357 -11.86 -13.25 25.52
CA ASP A 357 -13.25 -13.45 25.91
C ASP A 357 -14.13 -12.42 25.18
N LYS A 358 -15.15 -12.89 24.45
CA LYS A 358 -16.05 -12.03 23.67
C LYS A 358 -16.80 -11.01 24.53
N ASN A 359 -16.87 -11.22 25.84
CA ASN A 359 -17.48 -10.29 26.78
C ASN A 359 -16.56 -9.12 27.18
N ILE A 360 -15.27 -9.16 26.81
CA ILE A 360 -14.32 -8.11 27.10
C ILE A 360 -14.35 -7.08 25.99
N GLU A 361 -15.04 -5.97 26.24
CA GLU A 361 -14.95 -4.76 25.43
C GLU A 361 -14.20 -3.68 26.20
N ILE A 362 -12.96 -3.43 25.79
CA ILE A 362 -12.14 -2.34 26.35
C ILE A 362 -12.34 -1.13 25.44
N PRO A 363 -12.87 0.00 25.92
CA PRO A 363 -12.93 1.23 25.14
C PRO A 363 -11.54 1.88 25.07
N CYS A 364 -11.22 2.48 23.91
CA CYS A 364 -10.07 3.35 23.78
C CYS A 364 -10.31 4.71 24.48
N ARG A 365 -9.31 5.61 24.44
CA ARG A 365 -9.44 6.98 24.98
C ARG A 365 -10.64 7.77 24.42
N ALA A 366 -11.06 7.49 23.19
CA ALA A 366 -12.24 8.09 22.56
C ALA A 366 -13.54 7.36 22.91
N GLU A 367 -13.55 6.50 23.93
CA GLU A 367 -14.70 5.71 24.40
C GLU A 367 -15.26 4.72 23.36
N THR A 368 -14.52 4.48 22.27
CA THR A 368 -14.91 3.57 21.19
C THR A 368 -14.32 2.19 21.46
N THR A 369 -15.13 1.14 21.37
CA THR A 369 -14.66 -0.25 21.47
C THR A 369 -14.14 -0.75 20.12
N ALA A 370 -13.33 -1.81 20.11
CA ALA A 370 -12.81 -2.37 18.86
C ALA A 370 -13.93 -2.89 17.92
N SER A 371 -15.05 -3.39 18.47
CA SER A 371 -16.26 -3.75 17.73
C SER A 371 -16.87 -2.54 17.03
N GLN A 372 -17.02 -1.42 17.74
CA GLN A 372 -17.53 -0.18 17.18
C GLN A 372 -16.58 0.40 16.13
N ALA A 373 -15.26 0.37 16.37
CA ALA A 373 -14.26 0.82 15.40
C ALA A 373 -14.35 0.05 14.07
N LYS A 374 -14.70 -1.24 14.12
CA LYS A 374 -14.90 -2.09 12.92
C LYS A 374 -16.13 -1.63 12.11
N ASP A 375 -17.22 -1.28 12.79
CA ASP A 375 -18.41 -0.73 12.12
C ASP A 375 -18.14 0.69 11.62
N ASN A 376 -17.39 1.50 12.38
CA ASN A 376 -16.97 2.83 11.98
C ASN A 376 -16.07 2.80 10.73
N PHE A 377 -15.22 1.77 10.57
CA PHE A 377 -14.45 1.57 9.34
C PHE A 377 -15.36 1.39 8.12
N ARG A 378 -16.50 0.71 8.25
CA ARG A 378 -17.47 0.59 7.16
C ARG A 378 -18.08 1.94 6.80
N VAL A 379 -18.33 2.80 7.78
CA VAL A 379 -18.79 4.18 7.54
C VAL A 379 -17.68 5.02 6.89
N TYR A 380 -16.44 4.90 7.36
CA TYR A 380 -15.27 5.56 6.79
C TYR A 380 -15.13 5.25 5.29
N VAL A 381 -15.24 3.97 4.91
CA VAL A 381 -15.19 3.55 3.49
C VAL A 381 -16.34 4.15 2.65
N LYS A 382 -17.53 4.37 3.24
CA LYS A 382 -18.69 4.95 2.54
C LYS A 382 -18.50 6.42 2.14
N TYR A 383 -17.67 7.21 2.85
CA TYR A 383 -17.40 8.59 2.44
C TYR A 383 -16.82 8.67 1.02
N TYR A 384 -16.06 7.65 0.64
CA TYR A 384 -15.38 7.59 -0.65
C TYR A 384 -16.07 6.67 -1.67
N SER A 385 -17.15 5.99 -1.30
CA SER A 385 -17.87 5.06 -2.19
C SER A 385 -18.97 5.72 -3.04
N LYS A 386 -19.40 6.95 -2.69
CA LYS A 386 -20.53 7.65 -3.35
C LYS A 386 -20.39 7.85 -4.87
N CYS A 387 -19.19 8.03 -5.39
CA CYS A 387 -18.96 8.17 -6.83
C CYS A 387 -18.54 6.84 -7.52
N GLY A 388 -18.37 5.77 -6.73
CA GLY A 388 -17.77 4.50 -7.14
C GLY A 388 -18.69 3.27 -7.04
N ASP A 389 -19.78 3.31 -6.27
CA ASP A 389 -20.66 2.13 -6.09
C ASP A 389 -21.40 1.74 -7.39
N ALA A 390 -21.83 2.73 -8.20
CA ALA A 390 -22.38 2.45 -9.55
C ALA A 390 -21.32 1.84 -10.50
N ALA A 391 -20.04 2.19 -10.32
CA ALA A 391 -18.95 1.53 -11.05
C ALA A 391 -18.67 0.12 -10.47
N ARG A 392 -18.76 -0.08 -9.16
CA ARG A 392 -18.49 -1.34 -8.45
C ARG A 392 -19.46 -2.46 -8.85
N ASP A 393 -20.75 -2.18 -8.91
CA ASP A 393 -21.78 -3.13 -9.35
C ASP A 393 -21.65 -3.53 -10.83
N THR A 394 -21.00 -2.67 -11.63
CA THR A 394 -20.69 -2.95 -13.04
C THR A 394 -19.33 -3.63 -13.20
N LEU A 395 -18.39 -3.43 -12.27
CA LEU A 395 -17.01 -3.94 -12.30
C LEU A 395 -16.90 -5.44 -11.96
N THR A 396 -17.86 -5.99 -11.20
CA THR A 396 -18.02 -7.44 -11.04
C THR A 396 -18.34 -8.16 -12.36
N MET A 397 -18.75 -7.41 -13.40
CA MET A 397 -19.08 -7.92 -14.75
C MET A 397 -17.97 -7.68 -15.79
N ILE A 398 -16.89 -6.98 -15.43
CA ILE A 398 -15.90 -6.47 -16.38
C ILE A 398 -14.62 -7.31 -16.28
N ASP A 399 -14.48 -8.31 -17.15
CA ASP A 399 -13.21 -9.04 -17.20
C ASP A 399 -12.63 -9.28 -18.60
N GLN A 400 -13.27 -8.89 -19.72
CA GLN A 400 -12.67 -9.14 -21.06
C GLN A 400 -13.00 -8.14 -22.20
N GLN A 401 -13.52 -6.93 -21.95
CA GLN A 401 -13.82 -5.99 -23.05
C GLN A 401 -12.85 -4.81 -23.15
N GLU A 402 -12.68 -4.33 -24.39
CA GLU A 402 -11.76 -3.27 -24.81
C GLU A 402 -11.74 -2.06 -23.86
N GLU A 403 -10.54 -1.51 -23.68
CA GLU A 403 -10.22 -0.33 -22.86
C GLU A 403 -11.25 0.81 -22.98
N LYS A 404 -11.66 1.09 -24.22
CA LYS A 404 -12.60 2.16 -24.56
C LYS A 404 -14.01 1.91 -24.03
N GLN A 405 -14.47 0.67 -23.92
CA GLN A 405 -15.84 0.38 -23.48
C GLN A 405 -16.01 0.56 -21.97
N ILE A 406 -14.97 0.28 -21.19
CA ILE A 406 -15.00 0.39 -19.73
C ILE A 406 -14.81 1.84 -19.30
N LEU A 407 -13.90 2.58 -19.94
CA LEU A 407 -13.85 4.04 -19.82
C LEU A 407 -15.18 4.68 -20.23
N LYS A 408 -15.78 4.28 -21.36
CA LYS A 408 -17.11 4.77 -21.76
C LYS A 408 -18.19 4.44 -20.75
N ARG A 409 -18.18 3.27 -20.08
CA ARG A 409 -19.17 2.93 -19.04
C ARG A 409 -18.96 3.74 -17.77
N ILE A 410 -17.73 3.87 -17.28
CA ILE A 410 -17.40 4.73 -16.12
C ILE A 410 -17.78 6.18 -16.41
N LEU A 411 -17.51 6.67 -17.62
CA LEU A 411 -17.84 8.05 -18.02
C LEU A 411 -19.33 8.25 -18.34
N ARG A 412 -20.06 7.23 -18.78
CA ARG A 412 -21.54 7.27 -18.88
C ARG A 412 -22.23 7.35 -17.54
N ILE A 413 -21.65 6.74 -16.50
CA ILE A 413 -22.12 6.84 -15.12
C ILE A 413 -21.92 8.28 -14.59
N ILE A 414 -20.90 8.98 -15.09
CA ILE A 414 -20.58 10.36 -14.72
C ILE A 414 -21.23 11.31 -15.76
N ASN A 415 -22.55 11.52 -15.66
CA ASN A 415 -23.23 12.56 -16.45
C ASN A 415 -22.71 13.96 -16.06
N ARG A 416 -22.85 14.96 -16.95
CA ARG A 416 -22.50 16.36 -16.70
C ARG A 416 -23.06 16.89 -15.38
N ASN A 417 -24.37 16.75 -15.18
CA ASN A 417 -25.03 17.26 -13.98
C ASN A 417 -24.59 16.48 -12.74
N ASP A 418 -24.39 15.17 -12.89
CA ASP A 418 -23.96 14.30 -11.81
C ASP A 418 -22.52 14.59 -11.38
N LEU A 419 -21.61 14.92 -12.31
CA LEU A 419 -20.23 15.28 -11.97
C LEU A 419 -20.14 16.60 -11.21
N LEU A 420 -20.87 17.62 -11.67
CA LEU A 420 -20.84 18.94 -11.03
C LEU A 420 -21.52 18.90 -9.66
N LEU A 421 -22.62 18.14 -9.53
CA LEU A 421 -23.27 17.88 -8.25
C LEU A 421 -22.34 17.08 -7.33
N ALA A 422 -21.76 15.98 -7.81
CA ALA A 422 -20.81 15.17 -7.05
C ALA A 422 -19.59 15.97 -6.59
N ALA A 423 -19.07 16.88 -7.42
CA ALA A 423 -17.96 17.75 -7.04
C ALA A 423 -18.35 18.73 -5.92
N LYS A 424 -19.58 19.27 -5.95
CA LYS A 424 -20.11 20.14 -4.89
C LYS A 424 -20.38 19.36 -3.59
N GLU A 425 -20.94 18.16 -3.69
CA GLU A 425 -21.25 17.30 -2.54
C GLU A 425 -20.00 16.66 -1.91
N ALA A 426 -18.99 16.33 -2.73
CA ALA A 426 -17.73 15.79 -2.24
C ALA A 426 -16.86 16.87 -1.60
N ASN A 427 -17.00 18.14 -2.00
CA ASN A 427 -16.19 19.21 -1.43
C ASN A 427 -16.57 19.49 0.04
N ILE A 428 -15.55 19.53 0.90
CA ILE A 428 -15.72 19.71 2.34
C ILE A 428 -15.78 21.19 2.67
N ASN A 429 -16.74 21.54 3.53
CA ASN A 429 -16.81 22.85 4.13
C ASN A 429 -16.14 22.84 5.52
N PHE A 430 -14.95 23.43 5.61
CA PHE A 430 -14.19 23.56 6.86
C PHE A 430 -14.70 24.66 7.82
N ASP A 431 -15.74 25.40 7.46
CA ASP A 431 -16.29 26.50 8.27
C ASP A 431 -17.47 26.07 9.15
N ARG A 432 -17.91 24.81 9.07
CA ARG A 432 -19.04 24.26 9.84
C ARG A 432 -18.86 22.78 10.19
N GLY A 433 -19.73 22.28 11.06
CA GLY A 433 -19.81 20.85 11.40
C GLY A 433 -18.58 20.32 12.13
N GLU A 434 -18.40 19.00 12.12
CA GLU A 434 -17.25 18.38 12.74
C GLU A 434 -15.97 18.62 11.93
N ALA A 435 -16.06 18.81 10.61
CA ALA A 435 -14.90 19.10 9.76
C ALA A 435 -14.13 20.35 10.21
N LYS A 436 -14.83 21.39 10.67
CA LYS A 436 -14.22 22.56 11.30
C LYS A 436 -13.46 22.19 12.57
N GLN A 437 -14.07 21.38 13.44
CA GLN A 437 -13.46 20.93 14.70
C GLN A 437 -12.17 20.14 14.43
N VAL A 438 -12.21 19.16 13.51
CA VAL A 438 -11.03 18.37 13.12
C VAL A 438 -9.90 19.30 12.69
N LYS A 439 -10.18 20.27 11.80
CA LYS A 439 -9.18 21.23 11.33
C LYS A 439 -8.61 22.07 12.47
N GLU A 440 -9.46 22.66 13.31
CA GLU A 440 -9.02 23.51 14.42
C GLU A 440 -8.17 22.75 15.44
N ILE A 441 -8.53 21.50 15.72
CA ILE A 441 -7.83 20.64 16.68
C ILE A 441 -6.49 20.19 16.10
N VAL A 442 -6.46 19.62 14.90
CA VAL A 442 -5.20 19.20 14.25
C VAL A 442 -4.23 20.39 14.14
N VAL A 443 -4.71 21.56 13.72
CA VAL A 443 -3.85 22.75 13.62
C VAL A 443 -3.35 23.21 14.99
N ARG A 444 -4.16 23.14 16.04
CA ARG A 444 -3.75 23.49 17.41
C ARG A 444 -2.68 22.54 17.94
N GLU A 445 -2.91 21.22 17.84
CA GLU A 445 -1.95 20.20 18.29
C GLU A 445 -0.62 20.33 17.54
N MET A 446 -0.65 20.51 16.21
CA MET A 446 0.58 20.69 15.43
C MET A 446 1.32 21.98 15.79
N ARG A 447 0.63 23.08 16.11
CA ARG A 447 1.29 24.30 16.60
C ARG A 447 1.97 24.09 17.94
N GLU A 448 1.36 23.33 18.85
CA GLU A 448 1.94 23.03 20.15
C GLU A 448 3.18 22.14 20.02
N ILE A 449 3.07 21.07 19.22
CA ILE A 449 4.20 20.18 18.90
C ILE A 449 5.36 21.00 18.34
N MET A 450 5.11 21.80 17.30
CA MET A 450 6.17 22.57 16.65
C MET A 450 6.73 23.70 17.52
N LYS A 451 5.91 24.30 18.38
CA LYS A 451 6.38 25.27 19.37
C LYS A 451 7.35 24.60 20.36
N SER A 452 7.01 23.42 20.86
CA SER A 452 7.90 22.69 21.77
C SER A 452 9.18 22.24 21.09
N VAL A 453 9.09 21.71 19.86
CA VAL A 453 10.26 21.32 19.06
C VAL A 453 11.19 22.53 18.86
N GLY A 454 10.66 23.71 18.51
CA GLY A 454 11.45 24.93 18.36
C GLY A 454 12.06 25.47 19.66
N THR A 455 11.50 25.14 20.83
CA THR A 455 12.11 25.48 22.13
C THR A 455 13.27 24.55 22.51
N GLN A 456 13.18 23.27 22.15
CA GLN A 456 14.22 22.27 22.43
C GLN A 456 15.34 22.35 21.40
N ASN A 457 15.01 22.65 20.15
CA ASN A 457 15.95 22.78 19.06
C ASN A 457 15.73 24.13 18.33
N PRO A 458 16.54 25.16 18.67
CA PRO A 458 16.40 26.51 18.10
C PRO A 458 16.49 26.56 16.56
N VAL A 459 17.11 25.56 15.92
CA VAL A 459 17.21 25.47 14.45
C VAL A 459 15.83 25.33 13.80
N TYR A 460 14.87 24.70 14.48
CA TYR A 460 13.51 24.51 13.97
C TYR A 460 12.49 25.50 14.55
N LYS A 461 12.99 26.58 15.17
CA LYS A 461 12.13 27.67 15.62
C LYS A 461 11.59 28.43 14.41
N GLY A 462 10.27 28.61 14.35
CA GLY A 462 9.65 29.23 13.19
C GLY A 462 8.14 29.38 13.29
N SER A 463 7.53 29.87 12.22
CA SER A 463 6.08 29.99 12.07
C SER A 463 5.51 28.82 11.28
N LEU A 464 4.50 28.15 11.86
CA LEU A 464 3.82 27.02 11.22
C LEU A 464 2.64 27.52 10.37
N HIS A 465 2.66 27.22 9.08
CA HIS A 465 1.63 27.61 8.12
C HIS A 465 0.92 26.38 7.55
N LEU A 466 -0.40 26.29 7.73
CA LEU A 466 -1.21 25.30 7.03
C LEU A 466 -1.27 25.67 5.54
N VAL A 467 -1.00 24.69 4.68
CA VAL A 467 -1.00 24.80 3.20
C VAL A 467 -1.81 23.65 2.60
N GLY A 468 -1.91 23.61 1.27
CA GLY A 468 -2.57 22.51 0.56
C GLY A 468 -4.10 22.55 0.65
N SER A 469 -4.70 21.38 0.39
CA SER A 469 -6.13 21.31 0.06
C SER A 469 -7.07 21.61 1.24
N SER A 470 -6.62 21.34 2.46
CA SER A 470 -7.34 21.68 3.69
C SER A 470 -7.28 23.16 4.04
N GLN A 471 -6.37 23.91 3.40
CA GLN A 471 -6.28 25.36 3.54
C GLN A 471 -6.93 26.11 2.38
N ASP A 472 -6.78 25.65 1.13
CA ASP A 472 -7.42 26.26 -0.03
C ASP A 472 -8.91 25.89 -0.20
N GLY A 473 -9.38 24.92 0.59
CA GLY A 473 -10.76 24.42 0.62
C GLY A 473 -11.13 23.55 -0.58
N SER A 474 -10.14 22.97 -1.27
CA SER A 474 -10.36 22.02 -2.37
C SER A 474 -10.41 20.56 -1.90
N LYS A 475 -10.44 20.30 -0.59
CA LYS A 475 -10.46 18.95 -0.03
C LYS A 475 -11.77 18.23 -0.36
N LEU A 476 -11.65 16.95 -0.74
CA LEU A 476 -12.79 16.11 -1.12
C LEU A 476 -13.02 15.01 -0.08
N TYR A 477 -14.27 14.59 0.06
CA TYR A 477 -14.81 13.46 0.83
C TYR A 477 -14.70 13.57 2.36
N ALA A 478 -13.50 13.62 2.92
CA ALA A 478 -13.29 13.74 4.37
C ALA A 478 -12.05 14.59 4.74
N PRO A 479 -12.02 15.20 5.94
CA PRO A 479 -10.95 16.12 6.36
C PRO A 479 -9.73 15.34 6.87
N ASP A 480 -9.16 14.49 6.02
CA ASP A 480 -8.19 13.43 6.33
C ASP A 480 -6.73 13.75 5.97
N GLU A 481 -6.41 14.97 5.52
CA GLU A 481 -5.06 15.33 5.06
C GLU A 481 -4.73 16.77 5.44
N TYR A 482 -3.57 17.02 6.03
CA TYR A 482 -3.13 18.36 6.42
C TYR A 482 -1.65 18.55 6.09
N ASP A 483 -1.37 19.50 5.20
CA ASP A 483 -0.02 19.88 4.82
C ASP A 483 0.41 21.13 5.59
N PHE A 484 1.60 21.12 6.16
CA PHE A 484 2.19 22.24 6.88
C PHE A 484 3.56 22.61 6.34
N ASN A 485 3.80 23.91 6.17
CA ASN A 485 5.14 24.46 6.02
C ASN A 485 5.58 25.07 7.35
N LEU A 486 6.71 24.62 7.89
CA LEU A 486 7.39 25.28 9.01
C LEU A 486 8.41 26.28 8.45
N GLU A 487 8.07 27.56 8.46
CA GLU A 487 8.96 28.62 8.01
C GLU A 487 9.96 28.94 9.12
N ILE A 488 11.20 28.50 8.93
CA ILE A 488 12.24 28.60 9.96
C ILE A 488 12.77 30.03 10.05
N SER A 489 12.87 30.54 11.28
CA SER A 489 13.44 31.84 11.59
C SER A 489 14.92 31.70 11.97
N LEU A 490 15.80 31.66 10.97
CA LEU A 490 17.26 31.63 11.20
C LEU A 490 17.80 33.05 11.45
N PRO A 491 18.83 33.23 12.31
CA PRO A 491 19.50 34.52 12.47
C PRO A 491 20.15 34.96 11.14
N GLU A 492 19.98 36.23 10.76
CA GLU A 492 20.52 36.80 9.51
C GLU A 492 22.06 36.68 9.37
N SER A 493 22.77 36.50 10.48
CA SER A 493 24.23 36.30 10.50
C SER A 493 24.69 34.92 10.00
N ASP A 494 23.79 33.93 9.91
CA ASP A 494 24.18 32.51 9.85
C ASP A 494 24.03 31.87 8.45
N LEU A 495 23.49 32.60 7.47
CA LEU A 495 23.24 32.07 6.11
C LEU A 495 23.75 32.98 4.99
N THR A 496 24.57 32.40 4.13
CA THR A 496 24.83 32.92 2.78
C THR A 496 24.25 31.93 1.79
N ILE A 497 23.15 32.29 1.13
CA ILE A 497 22.50 31.39 0.15
C ILE A 497 23.13 31.66 -1.21
N VAL A 498 23.97 30.73 -1.67
CA VAL A 498 24.64 30.82 -2.97
C VAL A 498 23.93 29.89 -3.95
N VAL A 499 23.04 30.45 -4.75
CA VAL A 499 22.39 29.69 -5.83
C VAL A 499 23.36 29.54 -7.01
N LYS A 500 23.94 28.35 -7.18
CA LYS A 500 24.76 28.01 -8.35
C LYS A 500 23.92 27.30 -9.39
N THR A 501 23.94 27.76 -10.63
CA THR A 501 23.37 27.04 -11.77
C THR A 501 24.49 26.27 -12.45
N ASN A 502 24.38 24.95 -12.57
CA ASN A 502 25.33 24.17 -13.37
C ASN A 502 25.02 24.41 -14.86
N GLU A 503 25.93 25.07 -15.57
CA GLU A 503 26.01 24.94 -17.02
C GLU A 503 26.74 23.61 -17.30
N CYS A 504 25.99 22.53 -17.55
CA CYS A 504 26.61 21.29 -18.02
C CYS A 504 27.15 21.51 -19.44
N GLY A 505 28.47 21.38 -19.59
CA GLY A 505 29.16 21.43 -20.87
C GLY A 505 28.64 20.37 -21.85
N GLU A 506 28.84 20.66 -23.14
CA GLU A 506 28.57 19.81 -24.28
C GLU A 506 29.11 18.39 -24.04
N ASN A 507 28.25 17.46 -23.62
CA ASN A 507 28.19 16.05 -24.06
C ASN A 507 27.21 15.25 -23.18
N ASN A 508 26.03 14.97 -23.74
CA ASN A 508 25.10 13.89 -23.38
C ASN A 508 24.51 13.85 -21.94
N ALA A 509 23.94 14.96 -21.46
CA ALA A 509 22.85 14.93 -20.49
C ALA A 509 21.81 16.03 -20.78
N THR A 510 20.55 15.64 -20.90
CA THR A 510 19.40 16.49 -21.18
C THR A 510 19.02 17.38 -19.98
N GLU A 511 19.09 18.69 -20.21
CA GLU A 511 18.49 19.81 -19.45
C GLU A 511 19.17 20.26 -18.13
N PRO A 512 19.31 21.60 -17.89
CA PRO A 512 20.03 22.13 -16.74
C PRO A 512 19.23 21.99 -15.44
N GLN A 513 19.82 21.33 -14.44
CA GLN A 513 19.27 21.23 -13.10
C GLN A 513 19.67 22.44 -12.25
N LEU A 514 18.69 23.08 -11.62
CA LEU A 514 18.90 24.20 -10.70
C LEU A 514 19.25 23.63 -9.32
N ASN A 515 20.55 23.59 -9.00
CA ASN A 515 21.03 23.11 -7.71
C ASN A 515 21.14 24.28 -6.73
N LEU A 516 20.20 24.36 -5.79
CA LEU A 516 20.30 25.32 -4.70
C LEU A 516 21.35 24.82 -3.70
N ILE A 517 22.42 25.60 -3.49
CA ILE A 517 23.43 25.33 -2.46
C ILE A 517 23.20 26.31 -1.33
N VAL A 518 22.97 25.79 -0.13
CA VAL A 518 22.82 26.59 1.08
C VAL A 518 24.12 26.46 1.88
N GLU A 519 24.89 27.54 1.97
CA GLU A 519 26.10 27.60 2.80
C GLU A 519 25.70 28.22 4.16
N SER A 520 25.84 27.44 5.24
CA SER A 520 25.60 27.89 6.62
C SER A 520 26.89 27.82 7.42
N TYR A 521 27.05 28.74 8.38
CA TYR A 521 28.15 28.67 9.36
C TYR A 521 28.06 27.44 10.28
N THR A 522 26.93 26.74 10.28
CA THR A 522 26.73 25.48 11.00
C THR A 522 26.56 24.32 10.03
N ASN A 523 27.25 23.19 10.26
CA ASN A 523 27.11 21.96 9.46
C ASN A 523 25.72 21.28 9.59
N VAL A 524 24.72 21.96 10.15
CA VAL A 524 23.38 21.43 10.42
C VAL A 524 22.54 21.38 9.14
N LEU A 525 22.75 22.32 8.21
CA LEU A 525 22.04 22.38 6.92
C LEU A 525 22.71 21.54 5.81
N GLU A 526 23.80 20.82 6.13
CA GLU A 526 24.57 20.03 5.16
C GLU A 526 23.98 18.63 4.94
N GLY A 527 23.74 18.28 3.68
CA GLY A 527 23.27 16.96 3.26
C GLY A 527 21.96 16.55 3.92
N ASN A 528 21.85 15.27 4.32
CA ASN A 528 20.64 14.68 4.91
C ASN A 528 20.48 14.95 6.41
N ARG A 529 21.48 15.59 7.05
CA ARG A 529 21.48 15.80 8.50
C ARG A 529 20.32 16.67 8.93
N PHE A 530 19.99 17.69 8.13
CA PHE A 530 18.87 18.57 8.39
C PHE A 530 17.53 17.84 8.52
N MET A 531 17.24 16.91 7.61
CA MET A 531 16.00 16.12 7.65
C MET A 531 16.01 15.06 8.74
N THR A 532 17.17 14.41 8.98
CA THR A 532 17.33 13.40 10.04
C THR A 532 17.11 14.02 11.41
N ASN A 533 17.78 15.15 11.69
CA ASN A 533 17.63 15.89 12.94
C ASN A 533 16.21 16.43 13.12
N PHE A 534 15.50 16.76 12.03
CA PHE A 534 14.12 17.23 12.11
C PHE A 534 13.17 16.10 12.52
N TYR A 535 13.34 14.91 11.93
CA TYR A 535 12.63 13.71 12.33
C TYR A 535 12.88 13.37 13.80
N ASP A 536 14.15 13.33 14.22
CA ASP A 536 14.54 13.00 15.59
C ASP A 536 13.99 14.03 16.60
N ALA A 537 14.03 15.32 16.28
CA ALA A 537 13.49 16.36 17.16
C ALA A 537 11.97 16.24 17.36
N ILE A 538 11.20 15.91 16.32
CA ILE A 538 9.76 15.66 16.45
C ILE A 538 9.53 14.37 17.24
N LYS A 539 10.30 13.31 16.95
CA LYS A 539 10.19 12.03 17.63
C LYS A 539 10.43 12.15 19.13
N ASP A 540 11.51 12.80 19.54
CA ASP A 540 11.86 13.02 20.95
C ASP A 540 10.77 13.78 21.70
N HIS A 541 10.11 14.74 21.03
CA HIS A 541 8.95 15.41 21.60
C HIS A 541 7.76 14.45 21.77
N LEU A 542 7.40 13.69 20.72
CA LEU A 542 6.27 12.74 20.73
C LEU A 542 6.48 11.56 21.70
N ASP A 543 7.72 11.23 22.04
CA ASP A 543 8.05 10.20 23.02
C ASP A 543 7.49 10.53 24.42
N SER A 544 7.37 11.81 24.77
CA SER A 544 6.80 12.26 26.04
C SER A 544 5.45 12.95 25.92
N HIS A 545 5.09 13.43 24.73
CA HIS A 545 3.86 14.17 24.49
C HIS A 545 2.66 13.24 24.26
N LYS A 546 1.51 13.63 24.82
CA LYS A 546 0.20 13.05 24.47
C LYS A 546 -0.69 14.16 23.94
N LEU A 547 -1.37 13.90 22.84
CA LEU A 547 -2.32 14.84 22.21
C LEU A 547 -3.40 15.24 23.22
N GLN A 548 -3.88 16.49 23.19
CA GLN A 548 -4.82 16.97 24.20
C GLN A 548 -6.25 16.45 23.98
N ASP A 549 -6.74 16.47 22.74
CA ASP A 549 -8.10 16.02 22.43
C ASP A 549 -8.24 14.50 22.61
N LYS A 550 -9.32 14.05 23.25
CA LYS A 550 -9.57 12.62 23.50
C LYS A 550 -9.93 11.83 22.24
N ARG A 551 -10.48 12.50 21.22
CA ARG A 551 -10.90 11.92 19.95
C ARG A 551 -9.74 11.71 18.97
N LEU A 552 -8.59 12.35 19.22
CA LEU A 552 -7.42 12.29 18.37
C LEU A 552 -6.34 11.38 18.97
N SER A 553 -5.80 10.49 18.15
CA SER A 553 -4.77 9.51 18.52
C SER A 553 -3.68 9.45 17.46
N ILE A 554 -2.44 9.15 17.85
CA ILE A 554 -1.38 8.79 16.91
C ILE A 554 -1.46 7.28 16.71
N VAL A 555 -1.56 6.86 15.45
CA VAL A 555 -1.71 5.44 15.08
C VAL A 555 -0.52 4.98 14.25
N PRO A 556 -0.16 3.69 14.27
CA PRO A 556 0.91 3.16 13.41
C PRO A 556 0.73 3.53 11.94
N PRO A 557 1.81 3.90 11.22
CA PRO A 557 3.22 3.79 11.62
C PRO A 557 3.74 4.90 12.56
N GLY A 558 2.87 5.80 13.03
CA GLY A 558 3.23 6.93 13.88
C GLY A 558 3.94 8.01 13.06
N LEU A 559 5.22 8.22 13.34
CA LEU A 559 6.07 9.19 12.66
C LEU A 559 6.89 8.53 11.54
N ILE A 560 6.76 9.05 10.32
CA ILE A 560 7.51 8.58 9.14
C ILE A 560 8.29 9.73 8.49
N THR A 561 9.41 9.41 7.86
CA THR A 561 10.10 10.36 6.96
C THR A 561 9.37 10.41 5.62
N THR A 562 9.29 11.60 5.03
CA THR A 562 8.83 11.80 3.64
C THR A 562 9.98 12.35 2.80
N LYS A 563 9.79 12.50 1.48
CA LYS A 563 10.83 13.00 0.56
C LYS A 563 11.40 14.38 0.98
N VAL A 564 10.59 15.22 1.62
CA VAL A 564 10.97 16.61 2.00
C VAL A 564 10.56 17.01 3.40
N GLY A 565 10.04 16.08 4.19
CA GLY A 565 9.36 16.39 5.42
C GLY A 565 9.26 15.18 6.32
N VAL A 566 8.36 15.32 7.28
CA VAL A 566 7.97 14.27 8.20
C VAL A 566 6.45 14.13 8.15
N GLY A 567 5.99 12.89 8.06
CA GLY A 567 4.57 12.53 8.04
C GLY A 567 4.16 11.94 9.38
N LEU A 568 2.96 12.26 9.83
CA LEU A 568 2.37 11.77 11.06
C LEU A 568 1.00 11.16 10.76
N ALA A 569 0.83 9.89 11.12
CA ALA A 569 -0.43 9.18 10.98
C ALA A 569 -1.26 9.31 12.26
N MET A 570 -2.45 9.87 12.14
CA MET A 570 -3.39 10.05 13.23
C MET A 570 -4.74 9.39 12.94
N ALA A 571 -5.55 9.20 13.97
CA ALA A 571 -6.94 8.82 13.82
C ALA A 571 -7.85 9.68 14.69
N TRP A 572 -8.97 10.07 14.11
CA TRP A 572 -10.05 10.84 14.72
C TRP A 572 -11.29 9.97 14.89
N GLN A 573 -11.91 10.06 16.07
CA GLN A 573 -13.11 9.31 16.45
C GLN A 573 -14.19 10.27 16.95
N GLY A 574 -15.08 10.65 16.03
CA GLY A 574 -16.07 11.71 16.16
C GLY A 574 -17.53 11.25 16.11
N GLU A 575 -18.45 12.22 16.00
CA GLU A 575 -19.89 11.93 15.82
C GLU A 575 -20.28 11.86 14.34
N GLU A 576 -19.89 12.87 13.55
CA GLU A 576 -20.07 12.93 12.10
C GLU A 576 -19.04 12.05 11.39
N TYR A 577 -17.82 11.99 11.93
CA TYR A 577 -16.71 11.15 11.48
C TYR A 577 -16.34 10.11 12.54
N PRO A 578 -17.09 9.00 12.67
CA PRO A 578 -16.90 8.01 13.74
C PRO A 578 -15.58 7.23 13.61
N LEU A 579 -14.98 7.24 12.42
CA LEU A 579 -13.57 6.94 12.21
C LEU A 579 -13.05 7.77 11.03
N LEU A 580 -11.91 8.42 11.22
CA LEU A 580 -11.22 9.17 10.18
C LEU A 580 -9.71 9.02 10.38
N LEU A 581 -9.04 8.38 9.44
CA LEU A 581 -7.56 8.30 9.42
C LEU A 581 -7.04 9.61 8.85
N VAL A 582 -6.25 10.36 9.63
CA VAL A 582 -5.76 11.69 9.28
C VAL A 582 -4.25 11.63 9.03
N GLY A 583 -3.83 11.98 7.82
CA GLY A 583 -2.42 12.18 7.47
C GLY A 583 -2.02 13.63 7.69
N VAL A 584 -0.88 13.84 8.36
CA VAL A 584 -0.30 15.18 8.55
C VAL A 584 1.12 15.19 8.00
N ASP A 585 1.42 16.06 7.04
CA ASP A 585 2.75 16.24 6.49
C ASP A 585 3.32 17.60 6.91
N VAL A 586 4.52 17.60 7.50
CA VAL A 586 5.23 18.81 7.92
C VAL A 586 6.53 18.94 7.14
N VAL A 587 6.67 20.03 6.39
CA VAL A 587 7.84 20.35 5.57
C VAL A 587 8.57 21.55 6.17
N PRO A 588 9.82 21.39 6.65
CA PRO A 588 10.63 22.52 7.05
C PRO A 588 11.08 23.31 5.81
N VAL A 589 10.84 24.62 5.83
CA VAL A 589 11.17 25.51 4.71
C VAL A 589 11.99 26.71 5.18
N LEU A 590 12.92 27.15 4.33
CA LEU A 590 13.64 28.41 4.49
C LEU A 590 13.02 29.47 3.59
N ASN A 591 12.81 30.66 4.14
CA ASN A 591 12.36 31.82 3.38
C ASN A 591 13.58 32.58 2.86
N VAL A 592 13.69 32.74 1.54
CA VAL A 592 14.89 33.24 0.87
C VAL A 592 14.52 34.28 -0.19
N PRO A 593 15.35 35.30 -0.46
CA PRO A 593 15.09 36.25 -1.53
C PRO A 593 14.86 35.56 -2.87
N TRP A 594 13.96 36.09 -3.68
CA TRP A 594 13.62 35.47 -4.95
C TRP A 594 14.82 35.50 -5.91
N ASN A 595 15.19 34.35 -6.46
CA ASN A 595 16.25 34.26 -7.46
C ASN A 595 15.76 34.67 -8.85
N ASP A 596 16.41 35.67 -9.46
CA ASP A 596 16.05 36.20 -10.78
C ASP A 596 16.12 35.15 -11.92
N LYS A 597 16.88 34.06 -11.75
CA LYS A 597 16.95 32.96 -12.72
C LYS A 597 15.70 32.06 -12.71
N ILE A 598 14.86 32.15 -11.67
CA ILE A 598 13.61 31.41 -11.58
C ILE A 598 12.48 32.32 -12.04
N THR A 599 11.80 31.92 -13.11
CA THR A 599 10.67 32.66 -13.67
C THR A 599 9.61 32.89 -12.60
N LYS A 600 9.30 34.16 -12.33
CA LYS A 600 8.19 34.52 -11.46
C LYS A 600 6.86 34.16 -12.15
N PRO A 601 6.00 33.35 -11.53
CA PRO A 601 4.73 32.96 -12.12
C PRO A 601 3.84 34.18 -12.31
N PHE A 602 3.15 34.28 -13.45
CA PHE A 602 2.26 35.41 -13.73
C PHE A 602 1.13 35.52 -12.71
N LEU A 603 0.54 34.39 -12.30
CA LEU A 603 -0.49 34.36 -11.26
C LEU A 603 0.01 34.86 -9.89
N ALA A 604 1.33 35.02 -9.70
CA ALA A 604 1.94 35.60 -8.52
C ALA A 604 2.20 37.13 -8.66
N HIS A 605 1.99 37.73 -9.84
CA HIS A 605 2.24 39.16 -10.07
C HIS A 605 0.95 39.99 -10.19
N LYS A 606 0.98 41.17 -9.54
CA LYS A 606 0.08 42.34 -9.70
C LYS A 606 -1.38 42.25 -9.24
N HIS A 607 -1.96 41.08 -8.96
CA HIS A 607 -3.39 40.97 -8.61
C HIS A 607 -3.71 40.38 -7.24
N LEU A 608 -2.69 39.92 -6.52
CA LEU A 608 -2.79 39.40 -5.17
C LEU A 608 -1.76 40.18 -4.35
N ASP A 609 -2.13 40.78 -3.22
CA ASP A 609 -1.22 41.44 -2.26
C ASP A 609 -0.28 40.40 -1.59
N ILE A 610 0.39 39.59 -2.40
CA ILE A 610 1.34 38.58 -1.98
C ILE A 610 2.72 39.22 -2.13
N ASP A 611 3.42 39.30 -1.01
CA ASP A 611 4.84 39.63 -1.03
C ASP A 611 5.61 38.52 -1.75
N THR A 612 5.95 38.78 -3.01
CA THR A 612 6.72 37.90 -3.89
C THR A 612 8.19 38.30 -3.97
N SER A 613 8.66 39.08 -3.00
CA SER A 613 10.08 39.38 -2.82
C SER A 613 10.88 38.12 -2.47
N ASN A 614 10.24 37.16 -1.79
CA ASN A 614 10.88 35.94 -1.30
C ASN A 614 10.23 34.66 -1.85
N MET A 615 11.00 33.57 -1.85
CA MET A 615 10.59 32.20 -2.19
C MET A 615 10.89 31.24 -1.03
N HIS A 616 10.23 30.09 -1.00
CA HIS A 616 10.51 29.05 -0.02
C HIS A 616 11.33 27.93 -0.66
N ILE A 617 12.32 27.41 0.09
CA ILE A 617 13.10 26.24 -0.31
C ILE A 617 13.02 25.16 0.77
N SER A 618 13.05 23.89 0.35
CA SER A 618 13.00 22.72 1.22
C SER A 618 14.13 21.76 0.88
N ASN A 619 14.70 21.10 1.88
CA ASN A 619 15.70 20.06 1.71
C ASN A 619 15.02 18.73 1.34
N VAL A 620 15.66 17.94 0.49
CA VAL A 620 15.23 16.60 0.07
C VAL A 620 16.07 15.58 0.83
N THR A 621 15.54 14.38 1.05
CA THR A 621 16.25 13.26 1.70
C THR A 621 17.53 12.80 0.99
N ASP A 622 17.90 13.35 -0.16
CA ASP A 622 19.19 13.14 -0.83
C ASP A 622 20.20 14.28 -0.57
N GLY A 623 19.79 15.30 0.19
CA GLY A 623 20.61 16.42 0.64
C GLY A 623 20.51 17.63 -0.28
N SER A 624 19.84 17.49 -1.42
CA SER A 624 19.60 18.59 -2.34
C SER A 624 18.52 19.55 -1.82
N TRP A 625 18.59 20.80 -2.25
CA TRP A 625 17.58 21.81 -1.94
C TRP A 625 16.75 22.10 -3.18
N ARG A 626 15.42 22.17 -3.02
CA ARG A 626 14.47 22.49 -4.08
C ARG A 626 13.48 23.57 -3.66
N CYS A 627 12.93 24.29 -4.63
CA CYS A 627 11.89 25.28 -4.37
C CYS A 627 10.58 24.61 -3.91
N SER A 628 9.92 25.21 -2.92
CA SER A 628 8.62 24.82 -2.41
C SER A 628 7.59 25.89 -2.76
N PHE A 629 6.59 25.52 -3.56
CA PHE A 629 5.55 26.45 -4.03
C PHE A 629 4.20 26.26 -3.34
N ALA A 630 4.12 25.37 -2.34
CA ALA A 630 2.88 25.03 -1.66
C ALA A 630 2.14 26.26 -1.09
N LYS A 631 2.88 27.23 -0.52
CA LYS A 631 2.30 28.47 0.02
C LYS A 631 1.64 29.33 -1.08
N ILE A 632 2.34 29.52 -2.21
CA ILE A 632 1.83 30.32 -3.34
C ILE A 632 0.66 29.60 -4.02
N GLU A 633 0.78 28.29 -4.27
CA GLU A 633 -0.30 27.45 -4.79
C GLU A 633 -1.58 27.62 -3.96
N THR A 634 -1.45 27.51 -2.64
CA THR A 634 -2.57 27.63 -1.70
C THR A 634 -3.24 29.00 -1.80
N ILE A 635 -2.46 30.08 -1.90
CA ILE A 635 -3.03 31.42 -2.01
C ILE A 635 -3.77 31.60 -3.34
N VAL A 636 -3.17 31.17 -4.45
CA VAL A 636 -3.80 31.23 -5.78
C VAL A 636 -5.12 30.48 -5.78
N LEU A 637 -5.14 29.23 -5.26
CA LEU A 637 -6.34 28.39 -5.22
C LEU A 637 -7.44 28.93 -4.29
N LYS A 638 -7.09 29.70 -3.26
CA LYS A 638 -8.07 30.42 -2.43
C LYS A 638 -8.77 31.55 -3.17
N THR A 639 -8.08 32.16 -4.14
CA THR A 639 -8.57 33.33 -4.87
C THR A 639 -9.29 32.98 -6.17
N LEU A 640 -9.64 31.71 -6.35
CA LEU A 640 -10.46 31.27 -7.48
C LEU A 640 -11.86 31.83 -7.38
N GLN A 641 -12.37 32.30 -8.51
CA GLN A 641 -13.79 32.62 -8.67
C GLN A 641 -14.64 31.34 -8.56
N SER A 642 -15.95 31.50 -8.34
CA SER A 642 -16.89 30.38 -8.18
C SER A 642 -16.82 29.34 -9.32
N ASP A 643 -16.73 29.80 -10.57
CA ASP A 643 -16.72 28.93 -11.74
C ASP A 643 -15.36 28.27 -11.97
N GLU A 644 -14.26 29.02 -11.77
CA GLU A 644 -12.90 28.50 -11.80
C GLU A 644 -12.72 27.39 -10.74
N ARG A 645 -13.26 27.61 -9.55
CA ARG A 645 -13.25 26.65 -8.44
C ARG A 645 -14.06 25.40 -8.79
N LEU A 646 -15.23 25.56 -9.40
CA LEU A 646 -16.06 24.42 -9.81
C LEU A 646 -15.33 23.53 -10.83
N VAL A 647 -14.65 24.11 -11.83
CA VAL A 647 -13.84 23.32 -12.77
C VAL A 647 -12.73 22.58 -12.05
N TYR A 648 -11.98 23.25 -11.17
CA TYR A 648 -10.90 22.59 -10.43
C TYR A 648 -11.41 21.41 -9.59
N LEU A 649 -12.51 21.60 -8.84
CA LEU A 649 -13.13 20.56 -8.02
C LEU A 649 -13.67 19.41 -8.86
N ALA A 650 -14.32 19.70 -9.98
CA ALA A 650 -14.85 18.68 -10.88
C ALA A 650 -13.72 17.85 -11.52
N SER A 651 -12.65 18.51 -11.99
CA SER A 651 -11.47 17.80 -12.51
C SER A 651 -10.78 16.95 -11.43
N LYS A 652 -10.71 17.45 -10.18
CA LYS A 652 -10.15 16.70 -9.04
C LYS A 652 -11.01 15.49 -8.65
N THR A 653 -12.34 15.65 -8.64
CA THR A 653 -13.31 14.59 -8.35
C THR A 653 -13.23 13.48 -9.40
N LEU A 654 -13.23 13.88 -10.68
CA LEU A 654 -13.04 12.96 -11.81
C LEU A 654 -11.71 12.20 -11.72
N LEU A 655 -10.62 12.88 -11.37
CA LEU A 655 -9.32 12.25 -11.20
C LEU A 655 -9.30 11.27 -10.02
N SER A 656 -9.98 11.58 -8.92
CA SER A 656 -10.16 10.68 -7.77
C SER A 656 -10.90 9.40 -8.17
N CYS A 657 -11.92 9.51 -9.04
CA CYS A 657 -12.64 8.35 -9.56
C CYS A 657 -11.76 7.40 -10.40
N LEU A 658 -10.63 7.88 -10.91
CA LEU A 658 -9.70 7.11 -11.74
C LEU A 658 -8.53 6.50 -10.95
N LYS A 659 -8.19 7.02 -9.76
CA LYS A 659 -6.99 6.62 -8.99
C LYS A 659 -7.21 5.46 -8.05
N THR A 660 -6.13 4.73 -7.74
CA THR A 660 -6.05 3.91 -6.54
C THR A 660 -5.80 4.79 -5.34
N GLU A 661 -6.68 4.76 -4.36
CA GLU A 661 -6.45 5.44 -3.09
C GLU A 661 -5.98 4.47 -1.99
N PRO A 662 -5.17 4.93 -1.00
CA PRO A 662 -4.62 4.09 0.06
C PRO A 662 -5.66 3.41 0.96
N TRP A 663 -6.88 3.93 1.05
CA TRP A 663 -7.98 3.36 1.84
C TRP A 663 -8.78 2.29 1.09
N MET A 664 -8.61 2.15 -0.23
CA MET A 664 -9.42 1.21 -1.02
C MET A 664 -9.18 -0.25 -0.56
N PRO A 665 -10.22 -1.10 -0.55
CA PRO A 665 -10.07 -2.55 -0.38
C PRO A 665 -9.01 -3.12 -1.33
N GLN A 666 -8.30 -4.16 -0.90
CA GLN A 666 -7.17 -4.72 -1.64
C GLN A 666 -7.59 -5.23 -3.03
N GLU A 667 -8.84 -5.69 -3.18
CA GLU A 667 -9.42 -6.15 -4.44
C GLU A 667 -9.59 -4.99 -5.43
N LEU A 668 -10.10 -3.85 -4.96
CA LEU A 668 -10.26 -2.63 -5.75
C LEU A 668 -8.91 -1.99 -6.07
N LYS A 669 -7.96 -2.03 -5.13
CA LYS A 669 -6.57 -1.65 -5.38
C LYS A 669 -5.95 -2.55 -6.42
N ALA A 670 -6.12 -3.87 -6.33
CA ALA A 670 -5.54 -4.82 -7.28
C ALA A 670 -6.09 -4.57 -8.70
N PHE A 671 -7.39 -4.32 -8.86
CA PHE A 671 -8.00 -3.97 -10.14
C PHE A 671 -7.46 -2.65 -10.73
N ARG A 672 -7.49 -1.56 -9.95
CA ARG A 672 -6.99 -0.24 -10.40
C ARG A 672 -5.46 -0.20 -10.53
N THR A 673 -4.73 -1.01 -9.76
CA THR A 673 -3.28 -1.19 -9.92
C THR A 673 -2.99 -2.01 -11.17
N TRP A 674 -3.80 -3.02 -11.49
CA TRP A 674 -3.69 -3.82 -12.72
C TRP A 674 -3.91 -2.95 -13.97
N TRP A 675 -4.88 -2.02 -13.93
CA TRP A 675 -5.05 -0.95 -14.92
C TRP A 675 -3.75 -0.14 -15.12
N CYS A 676 -3.12 0.26 -14.01
CA CYS A 676 -1.93 1.11 -14.02
C CYS A 676 -0.63 0.38 -14.40
N THR A 677 -0.50 -0.94 -14.12
CA THR A 677 0.84 -1.57 -14.03
C THR A 677 1.09 -2.80 -14.89
N ARG A 678 0.11 -3.46 -15.53
CA ARG A 678 0.42 -4.69 -16.29
C ARG A 678 -0.25 -4.89 -17.64
N GLN A 679 -1.56 -4.66 -17.79
CA GLN A 679 -2.24 -5.07 -19.02
C GLN A 679 -2.65 -3.88 -19.92
N TRP A 680 -2.90 -2.70 -19.34
CA TRP A 680 -3.54 -1.59 -20.07
C TRP A 680 -2.57 -0.42 -20.29
N GLN A 681 -1.51 -0.31 -19.47
CA GLN A 681 -0.53 0.79 -19.53
C GLN A 681 -1.18 2.18 -19.61
N ILE A 682 -2.31 2.39 -18.93
CA ILE A 682 -2.95 3.69 -18.81
C ILE A 682 -2.52 4.28 -17.47
N PRO A 683 -1.41 5.04 -17.42
CA PRO A 683 -1.04 5.73 -16.21
C PRO A 683 -2.10 6.78 -15.90
N VAL A 684 -2.75 6.61 -14.76
CA VAL A 684 -3.63 7.66 -14.23
C VAL A 684 -2.76 8.90 -13.96
N PRO A 685 -3.13 10.08 -14.45
CA PRO A 685 -2.31 11.26 -14.28
C PRO A 685 -2.05 11.59 -12.79
N LYS A 686 -0.84 12.06 -12.44
CA LYS A 686 -0.54 12.48 -11.06
C LYS A 686 -1.35 13.73 -10.68
N VAL A 687 -1.65 13.91 -9.39
CA VAL A 687 -2.35 15.12 -8.88
C VAL A 687 -1.55 16.38 -9.23
N PHE A 688 -0.22 16.29 -9.21
CA PHE A 688 0.66 17.36 -9.64
C PHE A 688 0.38 17.83 -11.07
N CYS A 689 0.17 16.92 -12.02
CA CYS A 689 -0.15 17.27 -13.41
C CYS A 689 -1.48 18.03 -13.50
N LEU A 690 -2.47 17.67 -12.68
CA LEU A 690 -3.77 18.35 -12.65
C LEU A 690 -3.62 19.80 -12.22
N LYS A 691 -2.90 20.03 -11.10
CA LYS A 691 -2.61 21.38 -10.61
C LYS A 691 -1.90 22.19 -11.69
N ASN A 692 -0.84 21.62 -12.28
CA ASN A 692 -0.04 22.29 -13.30
C ASN A 692 -0.88 22.73 -14.50
N SER A 693 -1.62 21.80 -15.10
CA SER A 693 -2.45 22.07 -16.28
C SER A 693 -3.61 23.02 -15.99
N PHE A 694 -4.19 22.97 -14.79
CA PHE A 694 -5.21 23.92 -14.39
C PHE A 694 -4.66 25.34 -14.22
N LEU A 695 -3.48 25.50 -13.60
CA LEU A 695 -2.85 26.81 -13.41
C LEU A 695 -2.44 27.47 -14.73
N GLU A 696 -1.90 26.69 -15.67
CA GLU A 696 -1.62 27.15 -17.04
C GLU A 696 -2.89 27.64 -17.75
N LEU A 697 -3.99 26.88 -17.64
CA LEU A 697 -5.27 27.26 -18.20
C LEU A 697 -5.82 28.55 -17.55
N LEU A 698 -5.74 28.62 -16.22
CA LEU A 698 -6.19 29.75 -15.42
C LEU A 698 -5.47 31.03 -15.79
N GLU A 699 -4.14 30.98 -15.88
CA GLU A 699 -3.31 32.12 -16.32
C GLU A 699 -3.74 32.61 -17.70
N ARG A 700 -3.81 31.70 -18.69
CA ARG A 700 -4.16 32.06 -20.06
C ARG A 700 -5.54 32.72 -20.13
N LYS A 701 -6.53 32.18 -19.41
CA LYS A 701 -7.91 32.72 -19.41
C LYS A 701 -8.03 34.05 -18.70
N ARG A 702 -7.32 34.25 -17.58
CA ARG A 702 -7.25 35.55 -16.89
C ARG A 702 -6.56 36.61 -17.75
N ASN A 703 -5.51 36.24 -18.49
CA ASN A 703 -4.84 37.12 -19.46
C ASN A 703 -5.77 37.54 -20.61
N GLU A 704 -6.59 36.62 -21.10
CA GLU A 704 -7.62 36.88 -22.12
C GLU A 704 -8.80 37.71 -21.58
N LYS A 705 -8.84 38.04 -20.28
CA LYS A 705 -10.00 38.64 -19.57
C LYS A 705 -11.30 37.86 -19.83
N CYS A 706 -11.18 36.54 -19.99
CA CYS A 706 -12.30 35.65 -20.30
C CYS A 706 -12.98 35.20 -19.00
N HIS A 707 -14.29 35.42 -18.91
CA HIS A 707 -15.10 34.84 -17.83
C HIS A 707 -15.41 33.36 -18.15
N TRP A 708 -15.59 32.53 -17.13
CA TRP A 708 -15.82 31.09 -17.26
C TRP A 708 -17.32 30.79 -17.12
N PRO A 709 -18.12 30.85 -18.19
CA PRO A 709 -19.55 30.62 -18.06
C PRO A 709 -19.82 29.15 -17.71
N GLU A 710 -20.81 28.91 -16.86
CA GLU A 710 -21.18 27.56 -16.37
C GLU A 710 -21.47 26.57 -17.52
N LYS A 711 -21.95 27.08 -18.67
CA LYS A 711 -22.21 26.29 -19.87
C LYS A 711 -20.94 25.64 -20.47
N ASP A 712 -19.76 26.23 -20.24
CA ASP A 712 -18.48 25.81 -20.83
C ASP A 712 -17.56 25.08 -19.84
N VAL A 713 -18.00 24.87 -18.59
CA VAL A 713 -17.25 24.16 -17.52
C VAL A 713 -16.68 22.82 -18.01
N MET A 714 -17.42 22.06 -18.82
CA MET A 714 -16.95 20.79 -19.36
C MET A 714 -15.83 20.94 -20.38
N ILE A 715 -15.86 22.00 -21.19
CA ILE A 715 -14.81 22.30 -22.17
C ILE A 715 -13.50 22.58 -21.42
N TYR A 716 -13.59 23.35 -20.32
CA TYR A 716 -12.42 23.62 -19.48
C TYR A 716 -11.89 22.37 -18.78
N ILE A 717 -12.76 21.49 -18.25
CA ILE A 717 -12.34 20.20 -17.68
C ILE A 717 -11.62 19.37 -18.75
N GLN A 718 -12.17 19.27 -19.95
CA GLN A 718 -11.57 18.53 -21.06
C GLN A 718 -10.20 19.12 -21.44
N GLU A 719 -10.08 20.44 -21.46
CA GLU A 719 -8.81 21.11 -21.75
C GLU A 719 -7.74 20.87 -20.67
N VAL A 720 -8.11 20.90 -19.39
CA VAL A 720 -7.21 20.53 -18.28
C VAL A 720 -6.69 19.11 -18.49
N PHE A 721 -7.59 18.16 -18.76
CA PHE A 721 -7.18 16.78 -19.04
C PHE A 721 -6.37 16.66 -20.33
N ASN A 722 -6.66 17.40 -21.41
CA ASN A 722 -5.83 17.43 -22.61
C ASN A 722 -4.39 17.84 -22.30
N ASN A 723 -4.22 18.86 -21.45
CA ASN A 723 -2.92 19.41 -21.12
C ASN A 723 -2.09 18.46 -20.25
N MET A 724 -2.72 17.64 -19.42
CA MET A 724 -2.06 16.63 -18.57
C MET A 724 -1.38 15.50 -19.37
N CYS A 725 -1.63 15.43 -20.69
CA CYS A 725 -1.51 14.20 -21.47
C CYS A 725 -0.57 14.35 -22.67
N SER A 726 0.09 13.25 -23.03
CA SER A 726 1.05 13.16 -24.13
C SER A 726 0.52 12.26 -25.25
N LYS A 727 0.55 12.75 -26.50
CA LYS A 727 0.23 11.96 -27.70
C LYS A 727 1.33 10.97 -28.11
N THR A 728 2.45 10.94 -27.38
CA THR A 728 3.59 10.07 -27.68
C THR A 728 3.59 8.85 -26.76
N GLN A 729 4.02 7.68 -27.27
CA GLN A 729 4.07 6.41 -26.51
C GLN A 729 5.02 6.44 -25.29
N LYS A 730 5.79 7.51 -25.10
CA LYS A 730 6.66 7.72 -23.94
C LYS A 730 6.23 8.97 -23.18
N PRO A 731 6.30 8.98 -21.83
CA PRO A 731 5.94 10.15 -21.05
C PRO A 731 6.88 11.31 -21.42
N LYS A 732 6.33 12.46 -21.80
CA LYS A 732 7.12 13.67 -22.09
C LYS A 732 7.23 14.52 -20.83
N LEU A 733 8.43 14.99 -20.52
CA LEU A 733 8.68 15.96 -19.46
C LEU A 733 7.99 17.30 -19.81
N THR A 734 7.34 17.90 -18.82
CA THR A 734 6.71 19.22 -18.92
C THR A 734 7.26 20.14 -17.85
N HIS A 735 7.32 21.42 -18.16
CA HIS A 735 7.75 22.45 -17.22
C HIS A 735 6.76 22.56 -16.04
N ALA A 736 7.27 22.70 -14.81
CA ALA A 736 6.42 22.95 -13.66
C ALA A 736 6.03 24.43 -13.61
N TYR A 737 4.74 24.74 -13.47
CA TYR A 737 4.17 26.08 -13.52
C TYR A 737 4.91 27.05 -12.60
N PHE A 738 5.11 26.66 -11.34
CA PHE A 738 5.82 27.45 -10.36
C PHE A 738 7.34 27.20 -10.33
N GLY A 739 7.81 26.06 -10.85
CA GLY A 739 9.16 25.52 -10.56
C GLY A 739 10.20 25.65 -11.65
N GLY A 740 9.89 26.24 -12.79
CA GLY A 740 10.88 26.28 -13.85
C GLY A 740 11.13 24.89 -14.45
N GLN A 741 12.40 24.63 -14.77
CA GLN A 741 12.92 23.31 -15.16
C GLN A 741 13.21 22.37 -13.97
N CYS A 742 12.84 22.74 -12.74
CA CYS A 742 13.08 21.91 -11.56
C CYS A 742 12.02 20.80 -11.45
N GLU A 743 12.45 19.53 -11.51
CA GLU A 743 11.62 18.31 -11.49
C GLU A 743 10.38 18.40 -12.40
N ALA A 744 10.61 18.37 -13.71
CA ALA A 744 9.54 18.37 -14.71
C ALA A 744 8.56 17.19 -14.51
N PRO A 745 7.25 17.42 -14.25
CA PRO A 745 6.28 16.34 -14.27
C PRO A 745 6.23 15.68 -15.65
N THR A 746 6.04 14.37 -15.67
CA THR A 746 5.80 13.64 -16.91
C THR A 746 4.31 13.65 -17.25
N LYS A 747 3.97 14.06 -18.47
CA LYS A 747 2.64 13.80 -19.05
C LYS A 747 2.34 12.31 -19.05
N SER A 748 1.14 11.93 -18.63
CA SER A 748 0.69 10.54 -18.62
C SER A 748 0.32 10.04 -20.02
N ILE A 749 0.62 8.76 -20.28
CA ILE A 749 0.17 7.97 -21.43
C ILE A 749 -1.31 7.55 -21.23
N GLY A 750 -2.07 7.27 -22.29
CA GLY A 750 -3.42 6.65 -22.19
C GLY A 750 -4.57 7.61 -21.89
N ALA A 751 -4.27 8.87 -21.62
CA ALA A 751 -5.33 9.85 -21.42
C ALA A 751 -5.95 10.37 -22.72
N ASP A 752 -5.33 10.16 -23.90
CA ASP A 752 -6.04 10.27 -25.18
C ASP A 752 -7.26 9.32 -25.22
N THR A 753 -7.20 8.15 -24.56
CA THR A 753 -8.36 7.27 -24.42
C THR A 753 -9.40 7.88 -23.48
N ILE A 754 -8.99 8.48 -22.37
CA ILE A 754 -9.89 9.16 -21.43
C ILE A 754 -10.56 10.36 -22.14
N ILE A 755 -9.80 11.17 -22.88
CA ILE A 755 -10.20 12.32 -23.72
C ILE A 755 -11.13 11.89 -24.86
N ASN A 756 -10.82 10.83 -25.60
CA ASN A 756 -11.67 10.32 -26.67
C ASN A 756 -12.97 9.71 -26.12
N CYS A 757 -12.97 9.23 -24.87
CA CYS A 757 -14.20 8.84 -24.18
C CYS A 757 -14.95 10.06 -23.59
N PHE A 758 -14.30 11.22 -23.46
CA PHE A 758 -14.92 12.52 -23.18
C PHE A 758 -15.50 13.22 -24.42
N GLN A 759 -15.57 12.56 -25.59
CA GLN A 759 -16.40 13.06 -26.70
C GLN A 759 -17.88 12.91 -26.31
N TRP A 760 -18.36 13.91 -25.56
CA TRP A 760 -19.72 14.02 -25.09
C TRP A 760 -20.52 14.64 -26.24
N GLU A 761 -21.27 13.83 -26.97
CA GLU A 761 -22.34 14.32 -27.85
C GLU A 761 -23.46 14.95 -27.03
#